data_AF-A0A2E8BD20-F1
#
_entry.id   AF-A0A2E8BD20-F1
#
_cell.length_a   1.000
_cell.length_b   1.000
_cell.length_c   1.000
_cell.angle_alpha   90.00
_cell.angle_beta   90.00
_cell.angle_gamma   90.00
#
_symmetry.space_group_name_H-M   'P 1'
#
loop_
_entity.id
_entity.type
_entity.pdbx_description
1 polymer ?
#
loop_
_entity_poly.entity_id
_entity_poly.type
_entity_poly.pdbx_seq_one_letter_code
_entity_poly.pdbx_strand_id
1 'polypeptide(L)'
;MKISNDREESITLSGVLIGEVWFSSGQSNMVWVAGKSMCNELAREISSSKQDIPIREINVNTVSALYPQKRATSDEGWKKASSASGFSALSLSFAHELYKELNVPIGILLSAHSNTRIEAFAQREAIEAHPNLAKDSELIRQADPLIKEGKDAYELYYEDLKNWQSQAGPIAEKGGKVPTRPNLPGIAGMWRGPSQFFNGKIAPVIPYAIRGAIWCQGTSNSGDGRIYASRMEALVKGWRDAWEMPEMPFYFTQMQPYGSPDPNNVGFADIRQVQHKFFVENRQDIGMVVQSDINSANPGGIHYYNKLHPGMRMARWALAKQYGKKVAYTGPIYKGYEIKNKKVIVSFEKNSLFGGLMVGSKGMGKNRREPGMFVEPAKPTPNDKLNHFRVCGNDRVWYEASAEIRGDVVHVWSDKVLKPAGVQYAYSAVPENSNLYNKAGLPATPFAVVDGEFIFEEDDLEKAAALKAKYAQWTDPDYPILQVAEYYRDGVILQRNQPIKVWGHANKGVEVTVKLDEQIKKVSPNELEQWSVTFSARPASSEPITLEIKSSHGFERTVRDILIGDVWYLTGSTLLSGEWAYDRRNKEIDLPKRLPLVREFRRRTAASSFPTPRKRRFETGGGKYRTYWSSSDFSKESMGVTMFAYEFAKALGREGVPQGFMTMSSGHGGRNRQLASPLSWTSFRGVKDVKNPIFKRRLNELFLQYPGTAVAKQALSKHILDVKSFVTEIINGQDQGKDPSTFVLQAPAFPEAGRGDDIASDTIPTYAYNWNVSPLTPMGVAGVIWVPSESNIGENPSEYAAELEIYAKSLSSTYDQKRVPFFYAQPTVSLVEGITVPKLSEAKRITFDQWPKSLREIAISFARQIK
;
A
#
# COMPACT_ATOMS: atom_id res chain seq x y z
N MET A 1 -44.25 -18.62 -1.39
CA MET A 1 -43.76 -19.75 -0.57
C MET A 1 -44.12 -19.48 0.87
N LYS A 2 -44.80 -20.41 1.56
CA LYS A 2 -45.09 -20.30 3.00
C LYS A 2 -44.27 -21.38 3.70
N ILE A 3 -43.54 -20.98 4.73
CA ILE A 3 -42.78 -21.87 5.60
C ILE A 3 -43.44 -21.79 6.96
N SER A 4 -43.79 -22.93 7.55
CA SER A 4 -44.39 -22.99 8.89
C SER A 4 -43.72 -24.06 9.73
N ASN A 5 -43.62 -23.83 11.04
CA ASN A 5 -43.16 -24.83 11.99
C ASN A 5 -44.34 -25.48 12.75
N ASP A 6 -44.01 -26.45 13.60
CA ASP A 6 -44.93 -27.18 14.49
C ASP A 6 -45.50 -26.31 15.63
N ARG A 7 -45.06 -25.06 15.74
CA ARG A 7 -45.54 -24.05 16.71
C ARG A 7 -46.47 -23.02 16.08
N GLU A 8 -46.99 -23.31 14.89
CA GLU A 8 -47.86 -22.42 14.11
C GLU A 8 -47.23 -21.07 13.71
N GLU A 9 -45.93 -20.88 13.90
CA GLU A 9 -45.22 -19.73 13.35
C GLU A 9 -45.07 -19.92 11.84
N SER A 10 -45.29 -18.85 11.06
CA SER A 10 -45.11 -18.93 9.62
C SER A 10 -44.49 -17.68 9.02
N ILE A 11 -43.64 -17.90 8.02
CA ILE A 11 -43.04 -16.88 7.18
C ILE A 11 -43.58 -17.06 5.77
N THR A 12 -44.11 -15.98 5.19
CA THR A 12 -44.59 -15.98 3.80
C THR A 12 -43.65 -15.14 2.94
N LEU A 13 -43.04 -15.78 1.95
CA LEU A 13 -42.21 -15.15 0.92
C LEU A 13 -43.02 -14.99 -0.36
N SER A 14 -43.19 -13.74 -0.79
CA SER A 14 -43.88 -13.37 -2.02
C SER A 14 -42.91 -13.15 -3.18
N GLY A 15 -43.35 -13.41 -4.41
CA GLY A 15 -42.54 -13.17 -5.62
C GLY A 15 -41.35 -14.11 -5.76
N VAL A 16 -41.43 -15.34 -5.24
CA VAL A 16 -40.42 -16.39 -5.46
C VAL A 16 -40.45 -16.82 -6.92
N LEU A 17 -39.28 -16.91 -7.54
CA LEU A 17 -39.09 -17.41 -8.91
C LEU A 17 -38.30 -18.72 -8.85
N ILE A 18 -38.59 -19.64 -9.78
CA ILE A 18 -37.84 -20.89 -9.96
C ILE A 18 -37.17 -20.79 -11.35
N GLY A 19 -35.87 -21.03 -11.40
CA GLY A 19 -35.09 -20.89 -12.62
C GLY A 19 -33.62 -21.27 -12.40
N GLU A 20 -32.73 -20.74 -13.21
CA GLU A 20 -31.29 -21.05 -13.17
C GLU A 20 -30.57 -20.14 -12.16
N VAL A 21 -29.85 -20.74 -11.21
CA VAL A 21 -29.08 -19.98 -10.22
C VAL A 21 -27.59 -20.26 -10.35
N TRP A 22 -26.78 -19.21 -10.40
CA TRP A 22 -25.32 -19.32 -10.46
C TRP A 22 -24.66 -18.64 -9.27
N PHE A 23 -23.64 -19.30 -8.71
CA PHE A 23 -22.78 -18.71 -7.71
C PHE A 23 -21.74 -17.81 -8.38
N SER A 24 -21.57 -16.58 -7.92
CA SER A 24 -20.63 -15.62 -8.50
C SER A 24 -19.68 -15.13 -7.44
N SER A 25 -18.38 -15.22 -7.68
CA SER A 25 -17.38 -14.93 -6.65
C SER A 25 -16.06 -14.41 -7.23
N GLY A 26 -15.20 -13.91 -6.36
CA GLY A 26 -13.91 -13.32 -6.71
C GLY A 26 -13.67 -11.98 -6.04
N GLN A 27 -12.99 -11.08 -6.73
CA GLN A 27 -12.54 -9.81 -6.16
C GLN A 27 -13.14 -8.58 -6.86
N SER A 28 -12.44 -7.45 -6.81
CA SER A 28 -12.90 -6.13 -7.26
C SER A 28 -13.52 -6.07 -8.67
N ASN A 29 -13.02 -6.84 -9.64
CA ASN A 29 -13.62 -6.87 -10.98
C ASN A 29 -14.94 -7.65 -11.01
N MET A 30 -15.15 -8.62 -10.11
CA MET A 30 -16.44 -9.26 -9.89
C MET A 30 -17.42 -8.35 -9.14
N VAL A 31 -16.95 -7.61 -8.13
CA VAL A 31 -17.77 -6.65 -7.35
C VAL A 31 -18.20 -5.44 -8.19
N TRP A 32 -17.46 -5.11 -9.25
CA TRP A 32 -17.67 -3.87 -10.01
C TRP A 32 -19.07 -3.79 -10.61
N VAL A 33 -19.77 -2.68 -10.37
CA VAL A 33 -21.18 -2.53 -10.74
C VAL A 33 -21.40 -2.23 -12.23
N ALA A 34 -22.50 -2.73 -12.78
CA ALA A 34 -22.85 -2.61 -14.19
C ALA A 34 -22.93 -1.15 -14.67
N GLY A 35 -23.56 -0.27 -13.90
CA GLY A 35 -23.73 1.16 -14.23
C GLY A 35 -22.42 1.95 -14.34
N LYS A 36 -21.32 1.43 -13.80
CA LYS A 36 -19.98 2.02 -13.90
C LYS A 36 -19.05 1.25 -14.84
N SER A 37 -19.61 0.52 -15.78
CA SER A 37 -18.88 -0.34 -16.74
C SER A 37 -19.50 -0.27 -18.13
N MET A 38 -18.95 -1.02 -19.09
CA MET A 38 -19.55 -1.18 -20.42
C MET A 38 -20.95 -1.83 -20.38
N CYS A 39 -21.34 -2.46 -19.27
CA CYS A 39 -22.70 -2.97 -19.07
C CYS A 39 -23.73 -1.88 -18.74
N ASN A 40 -23.36 -0.60 -18.69
CA ASN A 40 -24.29 0.48 -18.31
C ASN A 40 -25.50 0.58 -19.25
N GLU A 41 -25.29 0.44 -20.57
CA GLU A 41 -26.38 0.48 -21.55
C GLU A 41 -27.33 -0.71 -21.36
N LEU A 42 -26.77 -1.92 -21.24
CA LEU A 42 -27.54 -3.13 -20.92
C LEU A 42 -28.34 -2.99 -19.61
N ALA A 43 -27.71 -2.45 -18.56
CA ALA A 43 -28.37 -2.24 -17.29
C ALA A 43 -29.54 -1.24 -17.42
N ARG A 44 -29.36 -0.17 -18.20
CA ARG A 44 -30.44 0.80 -18.48
C ARG A 44 -31.56 0.17 -19.28
N GLU A 45 -31.25 -0.60 -20.33
CA GLU A 45 -32.25 -1.34 -21.12
C GLU A 45 -33.08 -2.25 -20.22
N ILE A 46 -32.42 -3.08 -19.41
CA ILE A 46 -33.10 -4.01 -18.48
C ILE A 46 -33.96 -3.26 -17.45
N SER A 47 -33.39 -2.25 -16.80
CA SER A 47 -34.09 -1.50 -15.73
C SER A 47 -35.25 -0.64 -16.22
N SER A 48 -35.25 -0.24 -17.50
CA SER A 48 -36.29 0.60 -18.11
C SER A 48 -37.37 -0.19 -18.88
N SER A 49 -37.21 -1.52 -18.95
CA SER A 49 -38.19 -2.40 -19.58
C SER A 49 -39.57 -2.27 -18.92
N LYS A 50 -40.62 -2.17 -19.74
CA LYS A 50 -42.02 -2.20 -19.27
C LYS A 50 -42.42 -3.59 -18.76
N GLN A 51 -41.75 -4.64 -19.21
CA GLN A 51 -41.93 -6.01 -18.74
C GLN A 51 -40.83 -6.35 -17.72
N ASP A 52 -41.20 -6.97 -16.60
CA ASP A 52 -40.24 -7.41 -15.59
C ASP A 52 -39.35 -8.51 -16.19
N ILE A 53 -38.07 -8.22 -16.38
CA ILE A 53 -37.08 -9.20 -16.82
C ILE A 53 -36.66 -9.99 -15.56
N PRO A 54 -36.90 -11.32 -15.50
CA PRO A 54 -36.75 -12.11 -14.29
C PRO A 54 -35.28 -12.45 -13.96
N ILE A 55 -34.40 -11.45 -13.97
CA ILE A 55 -33.01 -11.53 -13.51
C ILE A 55 -32.92 -10.94 -12.11
N ARG A 56 -32.32 -11.67 -11.17
CA ARG A 56 -32.11 -11.22 -9.79
C ARG A 56 -30.69 -11.48 -9.32
N GLU A 57 -30.19 -10.59 -8.46
CA GLU A 57 -28.90 -10.74 -7.79
C GLU A 57 -29.06 -10.46 -6.30
N ILE A 58 -28.45 -11.32 -5.47
CA ILE A 58 -28.26 -11.06 -4.04
C ILE A 58 -26.76 -10.94 -3.76
N ASN A 59 -26.35 -9.91 -3.02
CA ASN A 59 -24.98 -9.76 -2.55
C ASN A 59 -24.90 -10.21 -1.09
N VAL A 60 -24.07 -11.21 -0.81
CA VAL A 60 -23.81 -11.69 0.55
C VAL A 60 -22.90 -10.69 1.25
N ASN A 61 -23.18 -10.32 2.50
CA ASN A 61 -22.32 -9.44 3.28
C ASN A 61 -20.95 -10.10 3.53
N THR A 62 -19.93 -9.31 3.83
CA THR A 62 -18.58 -9.86 4.06
C THR A 62 -18.36 -10.13 5.53
N VAL A 63 -18.14 -11.39 5.86
CA VAL A 63 -17.75 -11.84 7.21
C VAL A 63 -16.45 -12.63 7.06
N SER A 64 -15.48 -12.33 7.93
CA SER A 64 -14.22 -13.07 8.07
C SER A 64 -14.34 -13.91 9.33
N ALA A 65 -14.18 -15.23 9.23
CA ALA A 65 -14.39 -16.13 10.37
C ALA A 65 -13.37 -17.27 10.40
N LEU A 66 -12.92 -17.64 11.59
CA LEU A 66 -12.04 -18.81 11.78
C LEU A 66 -12.75 -20.14 11.54
N TYR A 67 -14.07 -20.20 11.80
CA TYR A 67 -14.89 -21.40 11.64
C TYR A 67 -16.09 -21.14 10.72
N PRO A 68 -16.57 -22.16 9.98
CA PRO A 68 -17.74 -22.04 9.12
C PRO A 68 -18.96 -21.47 9.85
N GLN A 69 -19.56 -20.43 9.26
CA GLN A 69 -20.76 -19.77 9.79
C GLN A 69 -22.02 -20.40 9.19
N LYS A 70 -23.14 -20.39 9.93
CA LYS A 70 -24.43 -20.93 9.47
C LYS A 70 -25.41 -19.88 8.94
N ARG A 71 -25.17 -18.60 9.21
CA ARG A 71 -26.07 -17.51 8.84
C ARG A 71 -25.40 -16.55 7.87
N ALA A 72 -25.97 -16.45 6.68
CA ALA A 72 -25.63 -15.41 5.73
C ALA A 72 -26.51 -14.18 5.98
N THR A 73 -25.96 -12.99 5.75
CA THR A 73 -26.71 -11.73 5.78
C THR A 73 -26.56 -11.01 4.46
N SER A 74 -27.57 -10.23 4.09
CA SER A 74 -27.54 -9.33 2.94
C SER A 74 -28.29 -8.07 3.32
N ASP A 75 -27.67 -6.91 3.13
CA ASP A 75 -28.30 -5.63 3.48
C ASP A 75 -29.51 -5.31 2.59
N GLU A 76 -29.49 -5.78 1.33
CA GLU A 76 -30.51 -5.47 0.33
C GLU A 76 -31.35 -6.69 -0.09
N GLY A 77 -30.96 -7.90 0.31
CA GLY A 77 -31.60 -9.14 -0.14
C GLY A 77 -31.52 -9.37 -1.65
N TRP A 78 -32.49 -10.12 -2.19
CA TRP A 78 -32.59 -10.36 -3.64
C TRP A 78 -33.12 -9.13 -4.37
N LYS A 79 -32.28 -8.50 -5.19
CA LYS A 79 -32.63 -7.33 -5.99
C LYS A 79 -33.22 -7.74 -7.34
N LYS A 80 -34.22 -6.99 -7.81
CA LYS A 80 -34.85 -7.16 -9.14
C LYS A 80 -34.06 -6.46 -10.23
N ALA A 81 -34.36 -6.79 -11.49
CA ALA A 81 -33.82 -6.18 -12.70
C ALA A 81 -33.94 -4.65 -12.75
N SER A 82 -34.92 -4.04 -12.07
CA SER A 82 -35.02 -2.58 -11.89
C SER A 82 -33.76 -1.97 -11.25
N SER A 83 -32.99 -2.76 -10.50
CA SER A 83 -31.74 -2.38 -9.85
C SER A 83 -30.49 -2.85 -10.61
N ALA A 84 -30.61 -3.26 -11.88
CA ALA A 84 -29.53 -3.86 -12.67
C ALA A 84 -28.25 -2.99 -12.73
N SER A 85 -28.36 -1.66 -12.65
CA SER A 85 -27.20 -0.76 -12.58
C SER A 85 -26.27 -1.05 -11.40
N GLY A 86 -26.82 -1.53 -10.28
CA GLY A 86 -26.10 -1.91 -9.07
C GLY A 86 -25.69 -3.38 -9.01
N PHE A 87 -25.95 -4.18 -10.04
CA PHE A 87 -25.52 -5.58 -10.09
C PHE A 87 -24.04 -5.69 -10.45
N SER A 88 -23.41 -6.81 -10.12
CA SER A 88 -22.10 -7.16 -10.67
C SER A 88 -22.14 -7.10 -12.20
N ALA A 89 -21.24 -6.34 -12.82
CA ALA A 89 -21.23 -6.13 -14.27
C ALA A 89 -21.00 -7.44 -15.05
N LEU A 90 -20.09 -8.28 -14.57
CA LEU A 90 -19.82 -9.60 -15.15
C LEU A 90 -21.03 -10.52 -14.98
N SER A 91 -21.62 -10.53 -13.79
CA SER A 91 -22.77 -11.39 -13.49
C SER A 91 -24.03 -10.97 -14.24
N LEU A 92 -24.32 -9.67 -14.37
CA LEU A 92 -25.43 -9.16 -15.16
C LEU A 92 -25.28 -9.55 -16.63
N SER A 93 -24.10 -9.38 -17.21
CA SER A 93 -23.85 -9.75 -18.60
C SER A 93 -23.98 -11.25 -18.82
N PHE A 94 -23.46 -12.06 -17.90
CA PHE A 94 -23.63 -13.51 -17.93
C PHE A 94 -25.11 -13.92 -17.84
N ALA A 95 -25.82 -13.38 -16.84
CA ALA A 95 -27.22 -13.71 -16.59
C ALA A 95 -28.13 -13.30 -17.74
N HIS A 96 -27.88 -12.13 -18.34
CA HIS A 96 -28.68 -11.66 -19.46
C HIS A 96 -28.55 -12.56 -20.71
N GLU A 97 -27.35 -13.05 -21.02
CA GLU A 97 -27.20 -13.96 -22.16
C GLU A 97 -27.80 -15.33 -21.92
N LEU A 98 -27.76 -15.85 -20.69
CA LEU A 98 -28.51 -17.05 -20.35
C LEU A 98 -30.02 -16.82 -20.46
N TYR A 99 -30.52 -15.70 -19.94
CA TYR A 99 -31.94 -15.36 -20.01
C TYR A 99 -32.44 -15.30 -21.46
N LYS A 100 -31.70 -14.65 -22.37
CA LYS A 100 -32.07 -14.56 -23.79
C LYS A 100 -32.19 -15.92 -24.47
N GLU A 101 -31.31 -16.87 -24.11
CA GLU A 101 -31.23 -18.17 -24.78
C GLU A 101 -32.09 -19.27 -24.15
N LEU A 102 -32.38 -19.14 -22.86
CA LEU A 102 -33.12 -20.14 -22.09
C LEU A 102 -34.56 -19.70 -21.79
N ASN A 103 -34.82 -18.38 -21.75
CA ASN A 103 -36.12 -17.79 -21.43
C ASN A 103 -36.69 -18.28 -20.08
N VAL A 104 -35.83 -18.41 -19.07
CA VAL A 104 -36.17 -18.77 -17.69
C VAL A 104 -35.62 -17.74 -16.70
N PRO A 105 -36.18 -17.59 -15.49
CA PRO A 105 -35.61 -16.73 -14.47
C PRO A 105 -34.14 -17.05 -14.18
N ILE A 106 -33.31 -16.02 -14.02
CA ILE A 106 -31.89 -16.18 -13.68
C ILE A 106 -31.58 -15.53 -12.34
N GLY A 107 -31.03 -16.29 -11.40
CA GLY A 107 -30.56 -15.82 -10.11
C GLY A 107 -29.04 -15.83 -10.01
N ILE A 108 -28.47 -14.77 -9.44
CA ILE A 108 -27.04 -14.69 -9.11
C ILE A 108 -26.88 -14.57 -7.60
N LEU A 109 -26.12 -15.51 -7.03
CA LEU A 109 -25.66 -15.48 -5.64
C LEU A 109 -24.24 -14.90 -5.62
N LEU A 110 -24.12 -13.58 -5.41
CA LEU A 110 -22.84 -12.86 -5.43
C LEU A 110 -22.15 -12.92 -4.06
N SER A 111 -20.96 -13.51 -4.04
CA SER A 111 -20.08 -13.61 -2.89
C SER A 111 -18.65 -13.19 -3.27
N ALA A 112 -18.46 -11.91 -3.61
CA ALA A 112 -17.15 -11.36 -3.98
C ALA A 112 -16.69 -10.27 -2.99
N HIS A 113 -15.36 -10.05 -2.92
CA HIS A 113 -14.80 -8.98 -2.10
C HIS A 113 -13.45 -8.46 -2.63
N SER A 114 -13.30 -7.13 -2.71
CA SER A 114 -12.12 -6.46 -3.27
C SER A 114 -10.81 -6.76 -2.54
N ASN A 115 -9.68 -6.73 -3.26
CA ASN A 115 -8.34 -6.91 -2.72
C ASN A 115 -8.14 -8.24 -1.94
N THR A 116 -8.86 -9.30 -2.33
CA THR A 116 -8.83 -10.59 -1.64
C THR A 116 -8.03 -11.61 -2.43
N ARG A 117 -7.15 -12.33 -1.73
CA ARG A 117 -6.36 -13.43 -2.28
C ARG A 117 -7.20 -14.72 -2.34
N ILE A 118 -6.90 -15.59 -3.30
CA ILE A 118 -7.72 -16.79 -3.59
C ILE A 118 -7.87 -17.72 -2.39
N GLU A 119 -6.82 -17.91 -1.58
CA GLU A 119 -6.82 -18.82 -0.44
C GLU A 119 -7.90 -18.50 0.60
N ALA A 120 -8.36 -17.24 0.69
CA ALA A 120 -9.42 -16.84 1.62
C ALA A 120 -10.77 -17.48 1.27
N PHE A 121 -11.00 -17.80 -0.01
CA PHE A 121 -12.26 -18.35 -0.52
C PHE A 121 -12.27 -19.88 -0.59
N ALA A 122 -11.13 -20.54 -0.34
CA ALA A 122 -11.00 -21.98 -0.40
C ALA A 122 -11.38 -22.64 0.94
N GLN A 123 -11.98 -23.82 0.86
CA GLN A 123 -12.35 -24.61 2.03
C GLN A 123 -11.09 -25.09 2.78
N ARG A 124 -11.12 -25.07 4.12
CA ARG A 124 -10.01 -25.51 4.99
C ARG A 124 -9.53 -26.91 4.61
N GLU A 125 -10.45 -27.86 4.54
CA GLU A 125 -10.15 -29.27 4.28
C GLU A 125 -9.43 -29.45 2.94
N ALA A 126 -9.83 -28.70 1.90
CA ALA A 126 -9.18 -28.73 0.59
C ALA A 126 -7.78 -28.10 0.59
N ILE A 127 -7.54 -27.07 1.42
CA ILE A 127 -6.21 -26.49 1.60
C ILE A 127 -5.29 -27.47 2.34
N GLU A 128 -5.76 -28.05 3.45
CA GLU A 128 -4.96 -28.95 4.28
C GLU A 128 -4.63 -30.27 3.56
N ALA A 129 -5.51 -30.76 2.68
CA ALA A 129 -5.27 -31.95 1.87
C ALA A 129 -4.33 -31.72 0.67
N HIS A 130 -4.05 -30.45 0.30
CA HIS A 130 -3.28 -30.16 -0.91
C HIS A 130 -1.76 -30.16 -0.62
N PRO A 131 -0.94 -31.00 -1.30
CA PRO A 131 0.48 -31.18 -0.97
C PRO A 131 1.32 -29.90 -1.12
N ASN A 132 0.99 -29.05 -2.10
CA ASN A 132 1.71 -27.79 -2.35
C ASN A 132 1.27 -26.61 -1.47
N LEU A 133 0.28 -26.78 -0.58
CA LEU A 133 -0.29 -25.67 0.23
C LEU A 133 0.07 -25.78 1.72
N ALA A 134 1.19 -26.44 2.05
CA ALA A 134 1.64 -26.63 3.43
C ALA A 134 1.71 -25.33 4.25
N LYS A 135 2.14 -24.22 3.65
CA LYS A 135 2.20 -22.90 4.31
C LYS A 135 0.81 -22.33 4.63
N ASP A 136 -0.13 -22.43 3.68
CA ASP A 136 -1.50 -21.97 3.90
C ASP A 136 -2.19 -22.82 4.98
N SER A 137 -1.94 -24.14 4.96
CA SER A 137 -2.39 -25.09 5.97
C SER A 137 -1.79 -24.83 7.36
N GLU A 138 -0.50 -24.52 7.45
CA GLU A 138 0.16 -24.14 8.70
C GLU A 138 -0.46 -22.88 9.31
N LEU A 139 -0.73 -21.84 8.51
CA LEU A 139 -1.39 -20.63 8.97
C LEU A 139 -2.79 -20.88 9.53
N ILE A 140 -3.56 -21.80 8.95
CA ILE A 140 -4.88 -22.19 9.47
C ILE A 140 -4.71 -22.91 10.81
N ARG A 141 -3.84 -23.94 10.86
CA ARG A 141 -3.62 -24.77 12.04
C ARG A 141 -3.10 -23.98 13.24
N GLN A 142 -2.15 -23.07 13.03
CA GLN A 142 -1.62 -22.22 14.11
C GLN A 142 -2.69 -21.31 14.74
N ALA A 143 -3.74 -20.95 14.00
CA ALA A 143 -4.81 -20.10 14.51
C ALA A 143 -5.88 -20.85 15.30
N ASP A 144 -5.93 -22.18 15.17
CA ASP A 144 -7.00 -23.03 15.71
C ASP A 144 -6.64 -23.59 17.10
N PRO A 145 -7.16 -23.02 18.21
CA PRO A 145 -6.80 -23.47 19.55
C PRO A 145 -7.38 -24.85 19.93
N LEU A 146 -8.17 -25.49 19.04
CA LEU A 146 -8.72 -26.81 19.29
C LEU A 146 -7.69 -27.93 19.07
N ILE A 147 -6.64 -27.67 18.28
CA ILE A 147 -5.58 -28.65 17.97
C ILE A 147 -4.27 -28.32 18.70
N LYS A 148 -3.37 -29.31 18.78
CA LYS A 148 -2.10 -29.17 19.52
C LYS A 148 -1.24 -28.04 18.95
N GLU A 149 -1.10 -27.97 17.64
CA GLU A 149 -0.28 -26.96 16.97
C GLU A 149 -0.75 -25.54 17.28
N GLY A 150 -2.07 -25.30 17.28
CA GLY A 150 -2.62 -23.99 17.62
C GLY A 150 -2.43 -23.65 19.10
N LYS A 151 -2.65 -24.60 20.02
CA LYS A 151 -2.38 -24.40 21.46
C LYS A 151 -0.93 -24.00 21.70
N ASP A 152 0.01 -24.73 21.10
CA ASP A 152 1.45 -24.43 21.21
C ASP A 152 1.78 -23.04 20.63
N ALA A 153 1.15 -22.66 19.51
CA ALA A 153 1.35 -21.36 18.88
C ALA A 153 0.82 -20.19 19.72
N TYR A 154 -0.32 -20.34 20.41
CA TYR A 154 -0.81 -19.32 21.34
C TYR A 154 0.07 -19.18 22.59
N GLU A 155 0.58 -20.28 23.14
CA GLU A 155 1.50 -20.20 24.27
C GLU A 155 2.81 -19.49 23.89
N LEU A 156 3.39 -19.86 22.74
CA LEU A 156 4.56 -19.16 22.18
C LEU A 156 4.27 -17.67 21.96
N TYR A 157 3.10 -17.32 21.43
CA TYR A 157 2.70 -15.92 21.23
C TYR A 157 2.68 -15.12 22.54
N TYR A 158 2.19 -15.70 23.65
CA TYR A 158 2.19 -15.03 24.94
C TYR A 158 3.60 -14.78 25.48
N GLU A 159 4.51 -15.75 25.30
CA GLU A 159 5.91 -15.63 25.68
C GLU A 159 6.62 -14.58 24.83
N ASP A 160 6.46 -14.67 23.51
CA ASP A 160 7.05 -13.75 22.54
C ASP A 160 6.58 -12.32 22.76
N LEU A 161 5.31 -12.08 23.09
CA LEU A 161 4.83 -10.73 23.41
C LEU A 161 5.51 -10.14 24.64
N LYS A 162 5.71 -10.94 25.70
CA LYS A 162 6.39 -10.50 26.92
C LYS A 162 7.87 -10.24 26.66
N ASN A 163 8.53 -11.14 25.93
CA ASN A 163 9.92 -11.01 25.51
C ASN A 163 10.13 -9.79 24.61
N TRP A 164 9.21 -9.58 23.66
CA TRP A 164 9.19 -8.40 22.82
C TRP A 164 9.08 -7.14 23.67
N GLN A 165 8.13 -7.04 24.62
CA GLN A 165 7.95 -5.84 25.43
C GLN A 165 9.19 -5.52 26.29
N SER A 166 9.83 -6.53 26.88
CA SER A 166 11.03 -6.35 27.71
C SER A 166 12.22 -5.82 26.91
N GLN A 167 12.35 -6.23 25.64
CA GLN A 167 13.39 -5.75 24.73
C GLN A 167 13.02 -4.39 24.10
N ALA A 168 11.78 -4.26 23.63
CA ALA A 168 11.27 -3.12 22.88
C ALA A 168 11.17 -1.84 23.72
N GLY A 169 10.81 -1.96 25.01
CA GLY A 169 10.66 -0.81 25.91
C GLY A 169 11.94 0.04 26.02
N PRO A 170 13.07 -0.54 26.49
CA PRO A 170 14.34 0.17 26.58
C PRO A 170 14.84 0.71 25.23
N ILE A 171 14.60 -0.01 24.13
CA ILE A 171 15.00 0.41 22.77
C ILE A 171 14.19 1.65 22.33
N ALA A 172 12.87 1.63 22.52
CA ALA A 172 11.98 2.73 22.15
C ALA A 172 12.34 4.02 22.91
N GLU A 173 12.58 3.93 24.22
CA GLU A 173 12.95 5.09 25.05
C GLU A 173 14.29 5.71 24.63
N LYS A 174 15.26 4.89 24.21
CA LYS A 174 16.55 5.34 23.70
C LYS A 174 16.52 5.79 22.23
N GLY A 175 15.35 5.71 21.57
CA GLY A 175 15.18 6.08 20.16
C GLY A 175 15.86 5.12 19.18
N GLY A 176 15.99 3.84 19.54
CA GLY A 176 16.47 2.78 18.66
C GLY A 176 15.38 2.21 17.74
N LYS A 177 15.76 1.27 16.87
CA LYS A 177 14.81 0.54 16.01
C LYS A 177 14.09 -0.51 16.84
N VAL A 178 12.84 -0.21 17.20
CA VAL A 178 11.98 -1.13 17.96
C VAL A 178 11.73 -2.40 17.14
N PRO A 179 11.92 -3.60 17.70
CA PRO A 179 11.61 -4.85 17.01
C PRO A 179 10.11 -4.92 16.68
N THR A 180 9.78 -5.60 15.59
CA THR A 180 8.37 -5.82 15.21
C THR A 180 7.67 -6.61 16.30
N ARG A 181 6.49 -6.14 16.71
CA ARG A 181 5.65 -6.86 17.67
C ARG A 181 5.22 -8.21 17.07
N PRO A 182 5.27 -9.31 17.84
CA PRO A 182 4.70 -10.59 17.43
C PRO A 182 3.25 -10.45 16.95
N ASN A 183 2.93 -11.11 15.85
CA ASN A 183 1.56 -11.20 15.35
C ASN A 183 0.81 -12.33 16.07
N LEU A 184 -0.52 -12.24 16.07
CA LEU A 184 -1.37 -13.36 16.52
C LEU A 184 -1.06 -14.63 15.71
N PRO A 185 -1.19 -15.83 16.30
CA PRO A 185 -0.89 -17.09 15.62
C PRO A 185 -1.65 -17.27 14.30
N GLY A 186 -0.92 -17.64 13.24
CA GLY A 186 -1.50 -17.97 11.94
C GLY A 186 -2.47 -16.90 11.40
N ILE A 187 -3.67 -17.34 11.01
CA ILE A 187 -4.76 -16.47 10.54
C ILE A 187 -5.59 -15.79 11.65
N ALA A 188 -5.31 -15.99 12.94
CA ALA A 188 -6.17 -15.55 14.04
C ALA A 188 -6.39 -14.03 14.10
N GLY A 189 -5.36 -13.26 13.73
CA GLY A 189 -5.40 -11.79 13.63
C GLY A 189 -5.49 -11.27 12.20
N MET A 190 -5.63 -12.15 11.21
CA MET A 190 -5.74 -11.76 9.80
C MET A 190 -7.18 -11.41 9.47
N TRP A 191 -7.34 -10.40 8.61
CA TRP A 191 -8.59 -10.17 7.88
C TRP A 191 -8.40 -10.70 6.47
N ARG A 192 -9.17 -11.73 6.09
CA ARG A 192 -9.09 -12.49 4.83
C ARG A 192 -7.87 -13.40 4.66
N GLY A 193 -7.40 -14.02 5.74
CA GLY A 193 -6.47 -15.14 5.69
C GLY A 193 -7.08 -16.38 5.00
N PRO A 194 -6.26 -17.41 4.69
CA PRO A 194 -6.74 -18.69 4.20
C PRO A 194 -8.05 -19.17 4.85
N SER A 195 -9.01 -19.59 4.03
CA SER A 195 -10.35 -20.07 4.39
C SER A 195 -11.31 -19.10 5.10
N GLN A 196 -10.89 -17.92 5.55
CA GLN A 196 -11.75 -17.08 6.39
C GLN A 196 -13.01 -16.55 5.67
N PHE A 197 -12.94 -16.28 4.37
CA PHE A 197 -14.12 -15.88 3.59
C PHE A 197 -14.93 -17.08 3.12
N PHE A 198 -14.32 -18.24 2.91
CA PHE A 198 -15.09 -19.47 2.77
C PHE A 198 -15.98 -19.65 4.00
N ASN A 199 -15.39 -19.61 5.19
CA ASN A 199 -16.08 -19.80 6.46
C ASN A 199 -17.17 -18.76 6.74
N GLY A 200 -16.84 -17.46 6.60
CA GLY A 200 -17.78 -16.40 6.95
C GLY A 200 -18.81 -16.07 5.88
N LYS A 201 -18.50 -16.30 4.60
CA LYS A 201 -19.26 -15.76 3.47
C LYS A 201 -19.86 -16.84 2.56
N ILE A 202 -19.16 -17.96 2.37
CA ILE A 202 -19.56 -19.01 1.42
C ILE A 202 -20.28 -20.18 2.12
N ALA A 203 -19.69 -20.71 3.20
CA ALA A 203 -20.30 -21.75 4.03
C ALA A 203 -21.77 -21.46 4.42
N PRO A 204 -22.16 -20.25 4.86
CA PRO A 204 -23.54 -20.01 5.27
C PRO A 204 -24.57 -19.94 4.12
N VAL A 205 -24.13 -19.93 2.86
CA VAL A 205 -25.05 -19.99 1.71
C VAL A 205 -25.15 -21.41 1.13
N ILE A 206 -24.34 -22.35 1.60
CA ILE A 206 -24.51 -23.78 1.33
C ILE A 206 -25.64 -24.31 2.23
N PRO A 207 -26.59 -25.13 1.73
CA PRO A 207 -26.62 -25.77 0.41
C PRO A 207 -27.60 -25.11 -0.58
N TYR A 208 -27.60 -23.78 -0.73
CA TYR A 208 -28.47 -23.13 -1.72
C TYR A 208 -28.19 -23.73 -3.11
N ALA A 209 -29.25 -24.24 -3.75
CA ALA A 209 -29.13 -24.97 -5.01
C ALA A 209 -28.63 -24.03 -6.13
N ILE A 210 -27.54 -24.44 -6.77
CA ILE A 210 -26.90 -23.72 -7.88
C ILE A 210 -26.63 -24.66 -9.06
N ARG A 211 -26.50 -24.09 -10.25
CA ARG A 211 -26.09 -24.80 -11.47
C ARG A 211 -24.58 -24.95 -11.58
N GLY A 212 -23.84 -23.97 -11.06
CA GLY A 212 -22.39 -23.87 -11.15
C GLY A 212 -21.90 -22.51 -10.65
N ALA A 213 -20.60 -22.27 -10.81
CA ALA A 213 -19.93 -21.08 -10.31
C ALA A 213 -19.22 -20.28 -11.41
N ILE A 214 -19.26 -18.95 -11.30
CA ILE A 214 -18.43 -18.02 -12.07
C ILE A 214 -17.41 -17.30 -11.17
N TRP A 215 -16.17 -17.14 -11.66
CA TRP A 215 -15.04 -16.67 -10.87
C TRP A 215 -14.20 -15.61 -11.61
N CYS A 216 -13.96 -14.47 -10.94
CA CYS A 216 -13.06 -13.43 -11.46
C CYS A 216 -12.11 -12.94 -10.36
N GLN A 217 -10.91 -13.53 -10.35
CA GLN A 217 -9.85 -13.24 -9.37
C GLN A 217 -8.47 -13.54 -9.95
N GLY A 218 -7.45 -12.94 -9.33
CA GLY A 218 -6.03 -13.21 -9.62
C GLY A 218 -5.15 -11.98 -9.41
N THR A 219 -5.73 -10.78 -9.24
CA THR A 219 -4.96 -9.53 -9.11
C THR A 219 -4.15 -9.51 -7.82
N SER A 220 -4.76 -9.88 -6.69
CA SER A 220 -4.07 -9.90 -5.39
C SER A 220 -3.04 -11.04 -5.26
N ASN A 221 -3.02 -11.95 -6.25
CA ASN A 221 -2.09 -13.07 -6.36
C ASN A 221 -1.19 -12.96 -7.60
N SER A 222 -1.09 -11.78 -8.24
CA SER A 222 -0.40 -11.67 -9.52
C SER A 222 1.10 -11.98 -9.47
N GLY A 223 1.71 -11.94 -8.28
CA GLY A 223 3.12 -12.28 -8.04
C GLY A 223 3.33 -13.63 -7.35
N ASP A 224 2.30 -14.49 -7.29
CA ASP A 224 2.39 -15.78 -6.60
C ASP A 224 3.15 -16.85 -7.40
N GLY A 225 3.25 -16.72 -8.72
CA GLY A 225 3.79 -17.76 -9.59
C GLY A 225 2.93 -19.03 -9.57
N ARG A 226 3.55 -20.20 -9.73
CA ARG A 226 2.85 -21.48 -9.90
C ARG A 226 1.95 -21.90 -8.73
N ILE A 227 2.20 -21.43 -7.50
CA ILE A 227 1.36 -21.78 -6.33
C ILE A 227 -0.11 -21.35 -6.51
N TYR A 228 -0.38 -20.36 -7.36
CA TYR A 228 -1.75 -19.95 -7.66
C TYR A 228 -2.58 -21.07 -8.32
N ALA A 229 -1.97 -21.94 -9.13
CA ALA A 229 -2.67 -23.10 -9.70
C ALA A 229 -3.13 -24.07 -8.59
N SER A 230 -2.26 -24.40 -7.64
CA SER A 230 -2.60 -25.24 -6.49
C SER A 230 -3.69 -24.64 -5.61
N ARG A 231 -3.72 -23.30 -5.48
CA ARG A 231 -4.82 -22.63 -4.76
C ARG A 231 -6.14 -22.65 -5.54
N MET A 232 -6.11 -22.59 -6.87
CA MET A 232 -7.29 -22.81 -7.71
C MET A 232 -7.80 -24.26 -7.58
N GLU A 233 -6.90 -25.25 -7.52
CA GLU A 233 -7.25 -26.66 -7.30
C GLU A 233 -7.96 -26.84 -5.95
N ALA A 234 -7.40 -26.31 -4.87
CA ALA A 234 -8.02 -26.33 -3.55
C ALA A 234 -9.36 -25.57 -3.50
N LEU A 235 -9.46 -24.43 -4.19
CA LEU A 235 -10.72 -23.67 -4.30
C LEU A 235 -11.82 -24.49 -4.95
N VAL A 236 -11.56 -25.02 -6.16
CA VAL A 236 -12.57 -25.76 -6.93
C VAL A 236 -12.94 -27.06 -6.25
N LYS A 237 -11.95 -27.82 -5.75
CA LYS A 237 -12.21 -29.03 -4.98
C LYS A 237 -13.04 -28.73 -3.74
N GLY A 238 -12.66 -27.72 -2.96
CA GLY A 238 -13.37 -27.34 -1.74
C GLY A 238 -14.82 -26.91 -2.00
N TRP A 239 -15.09 -26.17 -3.08
CA TRP A 239 -16.46 -25.82 -3.40
C TRP A 239 -17.28 -27.03 -3.89
N ARG A 240 -16.67 -27.91 -4.70
CA ARG A 240 -17.33 -29.15 -5.14
C ARG A 240 -17.69 -30.05 -3.96
N ASP A 241 -16.77 -30.21 -3.01
CA ASP A 241 -16.99 -31.01 -1.81
C ASP A 241 -18.08 -30.37 -0.93
N ALA A 242 -18.01 -29.06 -0.68
CA ALA A 242 -18.94 -28.37 0.20
C ALA A 242 -20.38 -28.29 -0.33
N TRP A 243 -20.57 -28.20 -1.65
CA TRP A 243 -21.88 -28.26 -2.28
C TRP A 243 -22.36 -29.69 -2.59
N GLU A 244 -21.54 -30.71 -2.35
CA GLU A 244 -21.79 -32.10 -2.76
C GLU A 244 -21.99 -32.23 -4.29
N MET A 245 -21.24 -31.44 -5.06
CA MET A 245 -21.31 -31.37 -6.51
C MET A 245 -19.95 -31.69 -7.14
N PRO A 246 -19.54 -32.97 -7.27
CA PRO A 246 -18.21 -33.34 -7.79
C PRO A 246 -17.95 -32.86 -9.23
N GLU A 247 -18.99 -32.66 -10.02
CA GLU A 247 -18.94 -32.14 -11.39
C GLU A 247 -19.44 -30.68 -11.47
N MET A 248 -19.37 -29.92 -10.37
CA MET A 248 -19.80 -28.52 -10.38
C MET A 248 -19.10 -27.75 -11.52
N PRO A 249 -19.87 -27.15 -12.45
CA PRO A 249 -19.33 -26.27 -13.48
C PRO A 249 -18.64 -25.07 -12.85
N PHE A 250 -17.41 -24.79 -13.29
CA PHE A 250 -16.61 -23.68 -12.78
C PHE A 250 -16.02 -22.87 -13.94
N TYR A 251 -16.53 -21.66 -14.13
CA TYR A 251 -16.12 -20.77 -15.22
C TYR A 251 -15.41 -19.55 -14.72
N PHE A 252 -14.17 -19.35 -15.16
CA PHE A 252 -13.36 -18.25 -14.68
C PHE A 252 -12.79 -17.40 -15.81
N THR A 253 -12.51 -16.14 -15.49
CA THR A 253 -11.81 -15.24 -16.41
C THR A 253 -10.31 -15.34 -16.23
N GLN A 254 -9.57 -15.53 -17.31
CA GLN A 254 -8.13 -15.27 -17.35
C GLN A 254 -7.89 -13.78 -17.04
N MET A 255 -6.84 -13.42 -16.29
CA MET A 255 -6.55 -12.04 -15.90
C MET A 255 -6.49 -11.09 -17.10
N GLN A 256 -7.01 -9.87 -16.93
CA GLN A 256 -7.02 -8.85 -17.99
C GLN A 256 -5.61 -8.28 -18.25
N PRO A 257 -5.38 -7.66 -19.42
CA PRO A 257 -4.24 -6.78 -19.65
C PRO A 257 -4.16 -5.64 -18.61
N TYR A 258 -2.98 -5.43 -18.02
CA TYR A 258 -2.73 -4.36 -17.05
C TYR A 258 -1.26 -3.93 -17.04
N GLY A 259 -1.00 -2.63 -17.17
CA GLY A 259 0.33 -2.03 -17.09
C GLY A 259 0.74 -1.31 -18.37
N SER A 260 2.05 -1.31 -18.65
CA SER A 260 2.64 -0.73 -19.87
C SER A 260 2.53 -1.71 -21.04
N PRO A 261 2.20 -1.26 -22.28
CA PRO A 261 2.24 -2.06 -23.50
C PRO A 261 3.69 -2.28 -24.01
N ASP A 262 4.59 -2.62 -23.11
CA ASP A 262 5.96 -3.00 -23.41
C ASP A 262 6.01 -4.53 -23.63
N PRO A 263 6.44 -5.02 -24.82
CA PRO A 263 6.58 -6.45 -25.09
C PRO A 263 7.55 -7.20 -24.17
N ASN A 264 8.43 -6.50 -23.43
CA ASN A 264 9.37 -7.07 -22.46
C ASN A 264 8.88 -6.98 -21.01
N ASN A 265 7.77 -6.28 -20.77
CA ASN A 265 7.15 -6.25 -19.45
C ASN A 265 6.21 -7.44 -19.32
N VAL A 266 6.47 -8.36 -18.40
CA VAL A 266 5.61 -9.53 -18.17
C VAL A 266 4.29 -9.11 -17.51
N GLY A 267 4.33 -8.32 -16.44
CA GLY A 267 3.15 -7.88 -15.70
C GLY A 267 2.17 -9.03 -15.40
N PHE A 268 0.93 -8.94 -15.85
CA PHE A 268 -0.08 -10.00 -15.65
C PHE A 268 0.05 -11.18 -16.63
N ALA A 269 1.12 -11.31 -17.42
CA ALA A 269 1.33 -12.48 -18.27
C ALA A 269 1.53 -13.76 -17.45
N ASP A 270 2.33 -13.72 -16.37
CA ASP A 270 2.56 -14.87 -15.49
C ASP A 270 1.26 -15.41 -14.91
N ILE A 271 0.45 -14.57 -14.24
CA ILE A 271 -0.82 -15.03 -13.66
C ILE A 271 -1.81 -15.55 -14.72
N ARG A 272 -1.82 -14.98 -15.92
CA ARG A 272 -2.62 -15.50 -17.05
C ARG A 272 -2.16 -16.88 -17.50
N GLN A 273 -0.85 -17.11 -17.52
CA GLN A 273 -0.28 -18.39 -17.88
C GLN A 273 -0.46 -19.43 -16.78
N VAL A 274 -0.37 -19.07 -15.49
CA VAL A 274 -0.70 -19.98 -14.39
C VAL A 274 -2.17 -20.38 -14.45
N GLN A 275 -3.06 -19.45 -14.75
CA GLN A 275 -4.49 -19.71 -14.99
C GLN A 275 -4.72 -20.65 -16.17
N HIS A 276 -3.95 -20.49 -17.26
CA HIS A 276 -3.99 -21.38 -18.39
C HIS A 276 -3.49 -22.79 -18.03
N LYS A 277 -2.37 -22.89 -17.30
CA LYS A 277 -1.83 -24.14 -16.74
C LYS A 277 -2.87 -24.88 -15.91
N PHE A 278 -3.47 -24.19 -14.93
CA PHE A 278 -4.57 -24.75 -14.12
C PHE A 278 -5.70 -25.29 -15.01
N PHE A 279 -6.13 -24.51 -16.00
CA PHE A 279 -7.21 -24.91 -16.90
C PHE A 279 -6.85 -26.17 -17.70
N VAL A 280 -5.66 -26.25 -18.31
CA VAL A 280 -5.27 -27.42 -19.13
C VAL A 280 -5.09 -28.68 -18.30
N GLU A 281 -4.75 -28.55 -17.02
CA GLU A 281 -4.59 -29.68 -16.09
C GLU A 281 -5.91 -30.13 -15.45
N ASN A 282 -6.93 -29.27 -15.41
CA ASN A 282 -8.18 -29.52 -14.67
C ASN A 282 -9.43 -29.37 -15.55
N ARG A 283 -9.44 -29.95 -16.76
CA ARG A 283 -10.43 -29.61 -17.82
C ARG A 283 -11.88 -30.02 -17.57
N GLN A 284 -12.13 -30.97 -16.69
CA GLN A 284 -13.48 -31.49 -16.45
C GLN A 284 -14.35 -30.47 -15.72
N ASP A 285 -15.42 -30.04 -16.40
CA ASP A 285 -16.37 -29.01 -15.93
C ASP A 285 -15.73 -27.67 -15.57
N ILE A 286 -14.55 -27.38 -16.14
CA ILE A 286 -13.88 -26.09 -16.01
C ILE A 286 -13.85 -25.40 -17.37
N GLY A 287 -14.08 -24.09 -17.36
CA GLY A 287 -13.99 -23.23 -18.54
C GLY A 287 -13.22 -21.95 -18.24
N MET A 288 -12.38 -21.54 -19.18
CA MET A 288 -11.58 -20.33 -19.07
C MET A 288 -11.99 -19.31 -20.14
N VAL A 289 -12.26 -18.08 -19.73
CA VAL A 289 -12.53 -16.95 -20.61
C VAL A 289 -11.25 -16.13 -20.81
N VAL A 290 -10.72 -16.16 -22.03
CA VAL A 290 -9.57 -15.36 -22.45
C VAL A 290 -9.95 -13.87 -22.53
N GLN A 291 -9.06 -13.01 -22.02
CA GLN A 291 -9.28 -11.56 -21.91
C GLN A 291 -8.17 -10.70 -22.55
N SER A 292 -7.17 -11.31 -23.21
CA SER A 292 -6.03 -10.58 -23.80
C SER A 292 -6.44 -9.54 -24.85
N ASP A 293 -7.57 -9.75 -25.52
CA ASP A 293 -8.09 -8.89 -26.58
C ASP A 293 -9.01 -7.75 -26.09
N ILE A 294 -9.17 -7.55 -24.78
CA ILE A 294 -10.08 -6.51 -24.26
C ILE A 294 -9.69 -5.09 -24.72
N ASN A 295 -8.42 -4.86 -25.07
CA ASN A 295 -7.90 -3.58 -25.61
C ASN A 295 -8.35 -2.37 -24.79
N SER A 296 -8.01 -2.35 -23.49
CA SER A 296 -8.45 -1.31 -22.54
C SER A 296 -8.08 0.11 -23.02
N ALA A 297 -9.02 1.05 -22.91
CA ALA A 297 -8.76 2.46 -23.19
C ALA A 297 -7.75 3.09 -22.20
N ASN A 298 -7.65 2.53 -20.99
CA ASN A 298 -6.66 2.89 -19.98
C ASN A 298 -5.99 1.60 -19.48
N PRO A 299 -4.89 1.15 -20.11
CA PRO A 299 -4.21 -0.09 -19.72
C PRO A 299 -3.53 0.00 -18.34
N GLY A 300 -3.27 1.20 -17.84
CA GLY A 300 -2.82 1.43 -16.46
C GLY A 300 -3.93 1.34 -15.41
N GLY A 301 -5.19 1.16 -15.81
CA GLY A 301 -6.34 0.98 -14.92
C GLY A 301 -6.58 -0.48 -14.59
N ILE A 302 -6.33 -0.88 -13.34
CA ILE A 302 -6.49 -2.28 -12.87
C ILE A 302 -7.94 -2.77 -12.92
N HIS A 303 -8.90 -1.84 -12.90
CA HIS A 303 -10.33 -2.11 -13.09
C HIS A 303 -10.72 -1.76 -14.53
N TYR A 304 -10.74 -2.77 -15.40
CA TYR A 304 -11.06 -2.61 -16.81
C TYR A 304 -12.55 -2.30 -17.04
N TYR A 305 -12.85 -1.42 -17.99
CA TYR A 305 -14.21 -0.94 -18.23
C TYR A 305 -15.11 -1.98 -18.93
N ASN A 306 -14.56 -2.75 -19.87
CA ASN A 306 -15.30 -3.74 -20.65
C ASN A 306 -15.50 -5.05 -19.87
N LYS A 307 -16.55 -5.11 -19.06
CA LYS A 307 -17.00 -6.33 -18.36
C LYS A 307 -18.14 -7.05 -19.09
N LEU A 308 -18.67 -6.44 -20.15
CA LEU A 308 -19.73 -7.00 -20.98
C LEU A 308 -19.24 -8.22 -21.75
N HIS A 309 -18.20 -8.08 -22.57
CA HIS A 309 -17.75 -9.19 -23.41
C HIS A 309 -17.27 -10.43 -22.62
N PRO A 310 -16.52 -10.30 -21.50
CA PRO A 310 -16.16 -11.46 -20.69
C PRO A 310 -17.37 -12.14 -20.04
N GLY A 311 -18.39 -11.38 -19.60
CA GLY A 311 -19.65 -11.95 -19.09
C GLY A 311 -20.40 -12.76 -20.14
N MET A 312 -20.53 -12.22 -21.36
CA MET A 312 -21.10 -12.94 -22.51
C MET A 312 -20.32 -14.23 -22.82
N ARG A 313 -18.99 -14.20 -22.78
CA ARG A 313 -18.13 -15.37 -23.02
C ARG A 313 -18.28 -16.43 -21.94
N MET A 314 -18.46 -16.05 -20.67
CA MET A 314 -18.79 -17.00 -19.59
C MET A 314 -20.14 -17.68 -19.85
N ALA A 315 -21.15 -16.94 -20.34
CA ALA A 315 -22.45 -17.52 -20.67
C ALA A 315 -22.36 -18.52 -21.81
N ARG A 316 -21.52 -18.27 -22.82
CA ARG A 316 -21.28 -19.23 -23.93
C ARG A 316 -20.72 -20.58 -23.45
N TRP A 317 -19.85 -20.57 -22.44
CA TRP A 317 -19.39 -21.81 -21.80
C TRP A 317 -20.56 -22.60 -21.21
N ALA A 318 -21.41 -21.94 -20.41
CA ALA A 318 -22.58 -22.58 -19.82
C ALA A 318 -23.57 -23.09 -20.87
N LEU A 319 -23.89 -22.27 -21.88
CA LEU A 319 -24.77 -22.63 -23.00
C LEU A 319 -24.28 -23.88 -23.74
N ALA A 320 -22.98 -23.95 -24.01
CA ALA A 320 -22.41 -25.10 -24.71
C ALA A 320 -22.31 -26.36 -23.85
N LYS A 321 -21.95 -26.23 -22.57
CA LYS A 321 -21.61 -27.38 -21.71
C LYS A 321 -22.76 -27.90 -20.87
N GLN A 322 -23.60 -27.04 -20.29
CA GLN A 322 -24.74 -27.48 -19.47
C GLN A 322 -26.04 -27.53 -20.25
N TYR A 323 -26.19 -26.71 -21.29
CA TYR A 323 -27.45 -26.59 -22.03
C TYR A 323 -27.39 -27.13 -23.46
N GLY A 324 -26.26 -27.74 -23.87
CA GLY A 324 -26.10 -28.42 -25.16
C GLY A 324 -26.26 -27.54 -26.40
N LYS A 325 -26.18 -26.21 -26.26
CA LYS A 325 -26.31 -25.27 -27.38
C LYS A 325 -25.07 -25.36 -28.28
N LYS A 326 -25.27 -25.40 -29.60
CA LYS A 326 -24.20 -25.44 -30.60
C LYS A 326 -23.60 -24.04 -30.83
N VAL A 327 -22.89 -23.51 -29.84
CA VAL A 327 -22.25 -22.19 -29.89
C VAL A 327 -20.74 -22.31 -29.70
N ALA A 328 -19.98 -21.41 -30.32
CA ALA A 328 -18.55 -21.29 -30.04
C ALA A 328 -18.34 -20.67 -28.67
N TYR A 329 -17.64 -21.38 -27.78
CA TYR A 329 -17.51 -21.00 -26.36
C TYR A 329 -16.08 -20.67 -25.92
N THR A 330 -15.08 -21.03 -26.72
CA THR A 330 -13.66 -20.70 -26.46
C THR A 330 -12.95 -20.33 -27.75
N GLY A 331 -11.87 -19.55 -27.63
CA GLY A 331 -10.90 -19.33 -28.70
C GLY A 331 -9.88 -20.47 -28.79
N PRO A 332 -8.92 -20.39 -29.74
CA PRO A 332 -7.86 -21.38 -29.90
C PRO A 332 -7.08 -21.60 -28.60
N ILE A 333 -7.00 -22.85 -28.15
CA ILE A 333 -6.24 -23.26 -26.96
C ILE A 333 -4.91 -23.83 -27.43
N TYR A 334 -3.80 -23.29 -26.94
CA TYR A 334 -2.46 -23.79 -27.24
C TYR A 334 -2.32 -25.27 -26.88
N LYS A 335 -1.79 -26.08 -27.81
CA LYS A 335 -1.57 -27.53 -27.61
C LYS A 335 -0.09 -27.90 -27.50
N GLY A 336 0.77 -27.22 -28.24
CA GLY A 336 2.17 -27.62 -28.41
C GLY A 336 2.83 -26.92 -29.59
N TYR A 337 4.13 -27.12 -29.75
CA TYR A 337 4.84 -26.75 -30.97
C TYR A 337 5.80 -27.85 -31.44
N GLU A 338 6.15 -27.79 -32.73
CA GLU A 338 7.23 -28.59 -33.33
C GLU A 338 8.24 -27.66 -33.99
N ILE A 339 9.54 -27.92 -33.83
CA ILE A 339 10.59 -27.15 -34.52
C ILE A 339 10.96 -27.88 -35.81
N LYS A 340 10.78 -27.22 -36.95
CA LYS A 340 11.26 -27.69 -38.27
C LYS A 340 12.26 -26.68 -38.81
N ASN A 341 13.54 -27.04 -38.80
CA ASN A 341 14.64 -26.17 -39.17
C ASN A 341 14.62 -24.88 -38.32
N LYS A 342 14.44 -23.71 -38.96
CA LYS A 342 14.36 -22.39 -38.31
C LYS A 342 12.93 -21.96 -37.98
N LYS A 343 11.91 -22.77 -38.28
CA LYS A 343 10.50 -22.45 -38.05
C LYS A 343 9.94 -23.24 -36.87
N VAL A 344 9.16 -22.57 -36.03
CA VAL A 344 8.37 -23.16 -34.95
C VAL A 344 6.92 -23.27 -35.43
N ILE A 345 6.38 -24.49 -35.50
CA ILE A 345 5.01 -24.77 -35.92
C ILE A 345 4.16 -24.94 -34.67
N VAL A 346 3.32 -23.94 -34.37
CA VAL A 346 2.43 -23.91 -33.21
C VAL A 346 1.11 -24.57 -33.56
N SER A 347 0.67 -25.50 -32.71
CA SER A 347 -0.59 -26.23 -32.85
C SER A 347 -1.58 -25.84 -31.76
N PHE A 348 -2.87 -25.91 -32.11
CA PHE A 348 -3.98 -25.63 -31.21
C PHE A 348 -4.90 -26.84 -31.10
N GLU A 349 -5.71 -26.90 -30.05
CA GLU A 349 -6.68 -27.97 -29.88
C GLU A 349 -7.79 -27.91 -30.93
N LYS A 350 -8.06 -29.03 -31.59
CA LYS A 350 -9.05 -29.13 -32.68
C LYS A 350 -10.44 -28.61 -32.28
N ASN A 351 -10.91 -28.94 -31.08
CA ASN A 351 -12.25 -28.56 -30.61
C ASN A 351 -12.36 -27.07 -30.21
N SER A 352 -11.25 -26.33 -30.21
CA SER A 352 -11.21 -24.89 -29.89
C SER A 352 -11.21 -23.98 -31.13
N LEU A 353 -11.10 -24.59 -32.33
CA LEU A 353 -10.89 -23.87 -33.58
C LEU A 353 -12.17 -23.36 -34.26
N PHE A 354 -13.35 -23.93 -33.99
CA PHE A 354 -14.64 -23.48 -34.53
C PHE A 354 -14.59 -22.96 -35.99
N GLY A 355 -14.09 -23.78 -36.92
CA GLY A 355 -13.95 -23.44 -38.34
C GLY A 355 -12.53 -23.06 -38.80
N GLY A 356 -11.57 -22.97 -37.88
CA GLY A 356 -10.15 -22.74 -38.16
C GLY A 356 -9.63 -21.45 -37.54
N LEU A 357 -8.38 -21.09 -37.85
CA LEU A 357 -7.74 -19.87 -37.38
C LEU A 357 -8.02 -18.68 -38.31
N MET A 358 -7.98 -17.46 -37.77
CA MET A 358 -7.99 -16.23 -38.54
C MET A 358 -7.12 -15.14 -37.90
N VAL A 359 -6.60 -14.25 -38.75
CA VAL A 359 -6.16 -12.92 -38.32
C VAL A 359 -7.43 -12.06 -38.18
N GLY A 360 -7.61 -11.44 -37.03
CA GLY A 360 -8.79 -10.63 -36.77
C GLY A 360 -8.54 -9.49 -35.82
N SER A 361 -9.53 -8.60 -35.70
CA SER A 361 -9.49 -7.50 -34.76
C SER A 361 -10.84 -7.31 -34.05
N LYS A 362 -10.73 -7.09 -32.75
CA LYS A 362 -11.81 -6.58 -31.90
C LYS A 362 -11.97 -5.06 -32.03
N GLY A 363 -10.95 -4.37 -32.54
CA GLY A 363 -10.79 -2.93 -32.43
C GLY A 363 -10.33 -2.49 -31.03
N MET A 364 -10.21 -1.17 -30.83
CA MET A 364 -9.64 -0.58 -29.62
C MET A 364 -10.72 -0.06 -28.67
N GLY A 365 -10.61 -0.33 -27.37
CA GLY A 365 -11.60 0.08 -26.37
C GLY A 365 -11.75 1.60 -26.19
N LYS A 366 -10.76 2.39 -26.65
CA LYS A 366 -10.86 3.85 -26.75
C LYS A 366 -11.89 4.29 -27.81
N ASN A 367 -12.10 3.49 -28.85
CA ASN A 367 -13.04 3.75 -29.96
C ASN A 367 -14.43 3.12 -29.71
N ARG A 368 -14.70 2.61 -28.50
CA ARG A 368 -15.97 1.90 -28.19
C ARG A 368 -17.26 2.69 -28.41
N ARG A 369 -17.17 4.02 -28.50
CA ARG A 369 -18.31 4.90 -28.78
C ARG A 369 -18.62 5.02 -30.27
N GLU A 370 -17.71 4.59 -31.13
CA GLU A 370 -17.89 4.61 -32.58
C GLU A 370 -18.51 3.28 -33.02
N PRO A 371 -19.72 3.28 -33.61
CA PRO A 371 -20.40 2.05 -34.02
C PRO A 371 -19.52 1.19 -34.93
N GLY A 372 -19.39 -0.10 -34.59
CA GLY A 372 -18.64 -1.06 -35.39
C GLY A 372 -17.11 -1.02 -35.24
N MET A 373 -16.54 -0.06 -34.49
CA MET A 373 -15.09 0.09 -34.29
C MET A 373 -14.56 -0.68 -33.06
N PHE A 374 -15.43 -1.17 -32.19
CA PHE A 374 -15.11 -2.09 -31.10
C PHE A 374 -16.22 -3.15 -30.99
N VAL A 375 -15.92 -4.41 -31.30
CA VAL A 375 -16.94 -5.44 -31.59
C VAL A 375 -16.73 -6.73 -30.79
N GLU A 376 -17.79 -7.51 -30.60
CA GLU A 376 -17.73 -8.90 -30.11
C GLU A 376 -18.77 -9.70 -30.90
N PRO A 377 -18.40 -10.80 -31.58
CA PRO A 377 -17.05 -11.35 -31.74
C PRO A 377 -16.12 -10.47 -32.62
N ALA A 378 -14.81 -10.75 -32.60
CA ALA A 378 -13.85 -10.07 -33.46
C ALA A 378 -14.10 -10.35 -34.95
N LYS A 379 -13.75 -9.40 -35.82
CA LYS A 379 -13.92 -9.51 -37.29
C LYS A 379 -12.61 -9.90 -37.97
N PRO A 380 -12.65 -10.65 -39.09
CA PRO A 380 -11.46 -11.01 -39.84
C PRO A 380 -10.77 -9.79 -40.46
N THR A 381 -9.44 -9.76 -40.44
CA THR A 381 -8.60 -8.75 -41.09
C THR A 381 -7.53 -9.45 -41.94
N PRO A 382 -7.91 -10.05 -43.08
CA PRO A 382 -7.04 -10.99 -43.82
C PRO A 382 -5.77 -10.35 -44.42
N ASN A 383 -5.73 -9.02 -44.52
CA ASN A 383 -4.57 -8.27 -45.02
C ASN A 383 -3.57 -7.91 -43.89
N ASP A 384 -3.94 -8.09 -42.63
CA ASP A 384 -3.05 -7.83 -41.49
C ASP A 384 -2.08 -8.99 -41.29
N LYS A 385 -0.88 -8.68 -40.80
CA LYS A 385 0.08 -9.69 -40.36
C LYS A 385 -0.21 -10.12 -38.93
N LEU A 386 0.02 -11.40 -38.60
CA LEU A 386 0.00 -11.84 -37.20
C LEU A 386 1.04 -11.07 -36.37
N ASN A 387 0.66 -10.71 -35.15
CA ASN A 387 1.48 -9.93 -34.23
C ASN A 387 1.68 -10.64 -32.89
N HIS A 388 2.51 -10.07 -32.00
CA HIS A 388 2.78 -10.57 -30.63
C HIS A 388 3.40 -11.97 -30.54
N PHE A 389 4.00 -12.46 -31.63
CA PHE A 389 4.83 -13.67 -31.60
C PHE A 389 6.29 -13.35 -31.32
N ARG A 390 6.92 -14.15 -30.46
CA ARG A 390 8.37 -14.14 -30.25
C ARG A 390 8.91 -15.55 -30.22
N VAL A 391 10.16 -15.72 -30.65
CA VAL A 391 10.90 -16.99 -30.64
C VAL A 391 12.07 -16.87 -29.70
N CYS A 392 12.24 -17.87 -28.84
CA CYS A 392 13.39 -18.00 -27.95
C CYS A 392 14.49 -18.79 -28.66
N GLY A 393 15.72 -18.29 -28.66
CA GLY A 393 16.88 -19.04 -29.12
C GLY A 393 17.41 -20.00 -28.05
N ASN A 394 18.34 -20.88 -28.42
CA ASN A 394 19.09 -21.71 -27.45
C ASN A 394 19.89 -20.89 -26.42
N ASP A 395 20.13 -19.61 -26.71
CA ASP A 395 20.73 -18.62 -25.80
C ASP A 395 19.74 -18.10 -24.73
N ARG A 396 18.50 -18.59 -24.74
CA ARG A 396 17.39 -18.16 -23.86
C ARG A 396 16.97 -16.71 -24.06
N VAL A 397 17.34 -16.09 -25.20
CA VAL A 397 16.95 -14.72 -25.53
C VAL A 397 15.70 -14.73 -26.42
N TRP A 398 14.75 -13.86 -26.10
CA TRP A 398 13.49 -13.71 -26.82
C TRP A 398 13.59 -12.68 -27.95
N TYR A 399 13.34 -13.09 -29.19
CA TYR A 399 13.35 -12.22 -30.37
C TYR A 399 11.96 -12.06 -30.97
N GLU A 400 11.65 -10.88 -31.50
CA GLU A 400 10.46 -10.67 -32.34
C GLU A 400 10.43 -11.65 -33.51
N ALA A 401 9.24 -12.18 -33.81
CA ALA A 401 9.06 -13.21 -34.82
C ALA A 401 7.95 -12.84 -35.80
N SER A 402 8.17 -13.22 -37.06
CA SER A 402 7.13 -13.27 -38.07
C SER A 402 6.28 -14.52 -37.87
N ALA A 403 4.99 -14.43 -38.20
CA ALA A 403 4.06 -15.54 -38.09
C ALA A 403 3.05 -15.57 -39.25
N GLU A 404 2.69 -16.77 -39.70
CA GLU A 404 1.68 -16.99 -40.75
C GLU A 404 0.76 -18.17 -40.38
N ILE A 405 -0.53 -18.08 -40.72
CA ILE A 405 -1.49 -19.18 -40.55
C ILE A 405 -1.36 -20.11 -41.77
N ARG A 406 -1.20 -21.41 -41.54
CA ARG A 406 -1.26 -22.45 -42.59
C ARG A 406 -2.22 -23.55 -42.15
N GLY A 407 -3.45 -23.52 -42.67
CA GLY A 407 -4.52 -24.40 -42.20
C GLY A 407 -4.86 -24.11 -40.73
N ASP A 408 -4.70 -25.11 -39.87
CA ASP A 408 -5.02 -25.05 -38.43
C ASP A 408 -3.80 -24.82 -37.53
N VAL A 409 -2.63 -24.53 -38.11
CA VAL A 409 -1.38 -24.25 -37.39
C VAL A 409 -0.83 -22.86 -37.72
N VAL A 410 0.04 -22.35 -36.85
CA VAL A 410 0.78 -21.10 -37.06
C VAL A 410 2.26 -21.41 -37.22
N HIS A 411 2.85 -20.99 -38.34
CA HIS A 411 4.29 -21.07 -38.56
C HIS A 411 4.93 -19.78 -38.08
N VAL A 412 5.87 -19.87 -37.15
CA VAL A 412 6.54 -18.74 -36.49
C VAL A 412 8.04 -18.82 -36.72
N TRP A 413 8.71 -17.71 -37.05
CA TRP A 413 10.16 -17.68 -37.24
C TRP A 413 10.76 -16.30 -36.97
N SER A 414 12.06 -16.26 -36.67
CA SER A 414 12.83 -15.02 -36.55
C SER A 414 14.15 -15.19 -37.27
N ASP A 415 14.53 -14.24 -38.12
CA ASP A 415 15.80 -14.29 -38.85
C ASP A 415 17.02 -14.21 -37.91
N LYS A 416 16.81 -13.70 -36.69
CA LYS A 416 17.82 -13.63 -35.62
C LYS A 416 18.01 -14.96 -34.89
N VAL A 417 17.09 -15.92 -35.03
CA VAL A 417 17.11 -17.20 -34.30
C VAL A 417 17.41 -18.35 -35.25
N LEU A 418 18.66 -18.82 -35.25
CA LEU A 418 19.08 -19.95 -36.07
C LEU A 418 18.63 -21.30 -35.52
N LYS A 419 18.55 -21.42 -34.19
CA LYS A 419 18.14 -22.63 -33.46
C LYS A 419 17.07 -22.22 -32.43
N PRO A 420 15.78 -22.33 -32.80
CA PRO A 420 14.69 -22.07 -31.87
C PRO A 420 14.70 -23.08 -30.71
N ALA A 421 14.46 -22.61 -29.50
CA ALA A 421 14.23 -23.41 -28.30
C ALA A 421 12.79 -23.26 -27.77
N GLY A 422 12.12 -22.15 -28.11
CA GLY A 422 10.80 -21.83 -27.56
C GLY A 422 10.04 -20.79 -28.38
N VAL A 423 8.78 -20.58 -28.01
CA VAL A 423 7.86 -19.66 -28.68
C VAL A 423 6.88 -19.07 -27.67
N GLN A 424 6.48 -17.84 -27.90
CA GLN A 424 5.43 -17.20 -27.11
C GLN A 424 4.47 -16.40 -27.99
N TYR A 425 3.24 -16.27 -27.51
CA TYR A 425 2.19 -15.46 -28.10
C TYR A 425 1.50 -14.62 -27.02
N ALA A 426 1.42 -13.29 -27.23
CA ALA A 426 0.71 -12.36 -26.35
C ALA A 426 1.14 -12.43 -24.85
N TYR A 427 2.38 -12.85 -24.60
CA TYR A 427 3.00 -12.99 -23.28
C TYR A 427 3.70 -11.70 -22.84
N SER A 428 2.90 -10.66 -22.60
CA SER A 428 3.35 -9.36 -22.06
C SER A 428 2.21 -8.70 -21.29
N ALA A 429 2.51 -7.77 -20.39
CA ALA A 429 1.56 -7.13 -19.47
C ALA A 429 0.31 -6.62 -20.18
N VAL A 430 0.51 -6.03 -21.37
CA VAL A 430 -0.56 -5.54 -22.25
C VAL A 430 -0.24 -5.92 -23.69
N PRO A 431 -0.73 -7.07 -24.21
CA PRO A 431 -0.54 -7.47 -25.60
C PRO A 431 -1.57 -6.74 -26.48
N GLU A 432 -1.44 -5.41 -26.57
CA GLU A 432 -2.43 -4.55 -27.21
C GLU A 432 -2.70 -4.97 -28.66
N ASN A 433 -3.97 -5.14 -29.02
CA ASN A 433 -4.39 -5.61 -30.34
C ASN A 433 -3.80 -6.98 -30.74
N SER A 434 -3.66 -7.91 -29.80
CA SER A 434 -3.38 -9.32 -30.09
C SER A 434 -4.41 -9.87 -31.09
N ASN A 435 -3.93 -10.36 -32.24
CA ASN A 435 -4.78 -10.53 -33.43
C ASN A 435 -5.04 -11.98 -33.91
N LEU A 436 -4.75 -13.00 -33.09
CA LEU A 436 -5.02 -14.40 -33.41
C LEU A 436 -6.35 -14.84 -32.80
N TYR A 437 -7.28 -15.25 -33.66
CA TYR A 437 -8.61 -15.71 -33.28
C TYR A 437 -8.94 -17.03 -33.97
N ASN A 438 -9.99 -17.71 -33.50
CA ASN A 438 -10.69 -18.66 -34.35
C ASN A 438 -11.67 -17.96 -35.30
N LYS A 439 -12.21 -18.68 -36.29
CA LYS A 439 -13.22 -18.13 -37.21
C LYS A 439 -14.55 -17.74 -36.55
N ALA A 440 -14.78 -18.14 -35.30
CA ALA A 440 -15.90 -17.64 -34.49
C ALA A 440 -15.60 -16.30 -33.79
N GLY A 441 -14.39 -15.75 -33.98
CA GLY A 441 -13.96 -14.45 -33.44
C GLY A 441 -13.70 -14.44 -31.94
N LEU A 442 -13.30 -15.59 -31.37
CA LEU A 442 -12.82 -15.71 -29.99
C LEU A 442 -11.28 -15.79 -29.95
N PRO A 443 -10.61 -15.06 -29.03
CA PRO A 443 -9.16 -14.88 -29.03
C PRO A 443 -8.40 -16.13 -28.59
N ALA A 444 -7.22 -16.35 -29.18
CA ALA A 444 -6.34 -17.43 -28.77
C ALA A 444 -5.77 -17.21 -27.36
N THR A 445 -5.57 -18.31 -26.62
CA THR A 445 -4.95 -18.27 -25.29
C THR A 445 -3.49 -17.81 -25.40
N PRO A 446 -3.05 -16.78 -24.64
CA PRO A 446 -1.64 -16.44 -24.51
C PRO A 446 -0.82 -17.59 -23.92
N PHE A 447 0.44 -17.72 -24.33
CA PHE A 447 1.38 -18.74 -23.82
C PHE A 447 2.83 -18.27 -24.01
N ALA A 448 3.72 -18.78 -23.17
CA ALA A 448 5.17 -18.74 -23.36
C ALA A 448 5.80 -20.08 -22.96
N VAL A 449 6.47 -20.72 -23.91
CA VAL A 449 7.01 -22.06 -23.73
C VAL A 449 8.44 -22.15 -24.23
N VAL A 450 9.27 -22.90 -23.51
CA VAL A 450 10.62 -23.26 -23.93
C VAL A 450 10.86 -24.73 -23.57
N ASP A 451 11.46 -25.48 -24.49
CA ASP A 451 11.64 -26.94 -24.37
C ASP A 451 10.34 -27.71 -24.07
N GLY A 452 9.21 -27.19 -24.57
CA GLY A 452 7.87 -27.77 -24.36
C GLY A 452 7.21 -27.42 -23.03
N GLU A 453 7.90 -26.73 -22.11
CA GLU A 453 7.40 -26.39 -20.78
C GLU A 453 6.99 -24.91 -20.68
N PHE A 454 5.97 -24.62 -19.85
CA PHE A 454 5.59 -23.25 -19.54
C PHE A 454 6.64 -22.56 -18.67
N ILE A 455 7.05 -21.37 -19.08
CA ILE A 455 8.00 -20.54 -18.34
C ILE A 455 7.31 -19.44 -17.53
N PHE A 456 7.95 -18.99 -16.46
CA PHE A 456 7.47 -17.93 -15.57
C PHE A 456 8.64 -17.04 -15.13
N GLU A 457 8.38 -15.82 -14.62
CA GLU A 457 9.47 -14.95 -14.14
C GLU A 457 10.26 -15.56 -12.98
N GLU A 458 9.64 -16.46 -12.21
CA GLU A 458 10.33 -17.20 -11.13
C GLU A 458 11.40 -18.18 -11.64
N ASP A 459 11.38 -18.56 -12.93
CA ASP A 459 12.40 -19.42 -13.54
C ASP A 459 13.68 -18.65 -13.91
N ASP A 460 13.60 -17.31 -14.02
CA ASP A 460 14.74 -16.44 -14.28
C ASP A 460 15.44 -16.10 -12.96
N LEU A 461 16.31 -17.01 -12.52
CA LEU A 461 17.04 -16.89 -11.25
C LEU A 461 17.89 -15.61 -11.18
N GLU A 462 18.44 -15.14 -12.30
CA GLU A 462 19.22 -13.89 -12.35
C GLU A 462 18.31 -12.68 -12.12
N LYS A 463 17.15 -12.63 -12.78
CA LYS A 463 16.17 -11.56 -12.58
C LYS A 463 15.57 -11.60 -11.17
N ALA A 464 15.29 -12.77 -10.63
CA ALA A 464 14.85 -12.96 -9.25
C ALA A 464 15.92 -12.50 -8.25
N ALA A 465 17.19 -12.86 -8.48
CA ALA A 465 18.32 -12.42 -7.68
C ALA A 465 18.56 -10.90 -7.80
N ALA A 466 18.46 -10.33 -9.00
CA ALA A 466 18.58 -8.90 -9.24
C ALA A 466 17.44 -8.12 -8.59
N LEU A 467 16.21 -8.65 -8.58
CA LEU A 467 15.07 -8.07 -7.87
C LEU A 467 15.31 -8.11 -6.36
N LYS A 468 15.75 -9.25 -5.84
CA LYS A 468 16.15 -9.41 -4.42
C LYS A 468 17.26 -8.44 -4.04
N ALA A 469 18.29 -8.27 -4.88
CA ALA A 469 19.39 -7.34 -4.66
C ALA A 469 18.95 -5.87 -4.74
N LYS A 470 18.11 -5.51 -5.71
CA LYS A 470 17.51 -4.17 -5.85
C LYS A 470 16.71 -3.79 -4.61
N TYR A 471 15.99 -4.76 -4.04
CA TYR A 471 15.21 -4.57 -2.82
C TYR A 471 15.97 -4.86 -1.53
N ALA A 472 17.18 -5.40 -1.58
CA ALA A 472 17.97 -5.73 -0.40
C ALA A 472 18.18 -4.50 0.50
N GLN A 473 18.43 -3.31 -0.05
CA GLN A 473 18.50 -2.08 0.75
C GLN A 473 17.24 -1.76 1.58
N TRP A 474 16.09 -2.33 1.19
CA TRP A 474 14.80 -2.17 1.85
C TRP A 474 14.38 -3.37 2.69
N THR A 475 14.86 -4.58 2.35
CA THR A 475 14.40 -5.85 2.93
C THR A 475 15.46 -6.61 3.71
N ASP A 476 16.74 -6.40 3.41
CA ASP A 476 17.86 -7.01 4.11
C ASP A 476 18.19 -6.14 5.35
N PRO A 477 18.01 -6.68 6.58
CA PRO A 477 18.33 -5.97 7.81
C PRO A 477 19.83 -5.65 7.93
N ASP A 478 20.69 -6.37 7.20
CA ASP A 478 22.15 -6.25 7.26
C ASP A 478 22.73 -5.48 6.06
N TYR A 479 21.89 -4.96 5.14
CA TYR A 479 22.36 -4.14 4.03
C TYR A 479 23.16 -2.94 4.55
N PRO A 480 24.42 -2.71 4.13
CA PRO A 480 25.30 -1.71 4.73
C PRO A 480 24.79 -0.29 4.48
N ILE A 481 23.98 0.21 5.42
CA ILE A 481 23.40 1.55 5.36
C ILE A 481 24.27 2.46 6.24
N LEU A 482 25.19 3.24 5.65
CA LEU A 482 25.74 4.40 6.35
C LEU A 482 24.82 5.60 6.12
N GLN A 483 24.18 6.05 7.20
CA GLN A 483 23.42 7.29 7.22
C GLN A 483 24.14 8.30 8.09
N VAL A 484 24.18 9.54 7.61
CA VAL A 484 24.69 10.71 8.32
C VAL A 484 23.51 11.65 8.54
N ALA A 485 23.44 12.32 9.69
CA ALA A 485 22.36 13.29 9.95
C ALA A 485 22.22 14.29 8.79
N GLU A 486 20.98 14.57 8.41
CA GLU A 486 20.72 15.09 7.07
C GLU A 486 21.28 16.50 6.83
N TYR A 487 21.36 17.32 7.87
CA TYR A 487 21.82 18.69 7.79
C TYR A 487 23.33 18.82 7.51
N TYR A 488 24.10 17.73 7.56
CA TYR A 488 25.49 17.68 7.08
C TYR A 488 25.55 17.67 5.55
N ARG A 489 25.28 18.82 4.94
CA ARG A 489 25.33 19.05 3.48
C ARG A 489 26.20 20.27 3.20
N ASP A 490 26.67 20.36 1.95
CA ASP A 490 27.49 21.49 1.52
C ASP A 490 26.83 22.81 1.92
N GLY A 491 27.62 23.71 2.49
CA GLY A 491 27.13 24.99 2.99
C GLY A 491 26.60 24.98 4.44
N VAL A 492 26.70 23.87 5.19
CA VAL A 492 26.22 23.82 6.59
C VAL A 492 26.92 24.85 7.50
N ILE A 493 26.16 25.44 8.43
CA ILE A 493 26.70 26.23 9.54
C ILE A 493 26.56 25.41 10.83
N LEU A 494 27.65 25.25 11.57
CA LEU A 494 27.69 24.56 12.85
C LEU A 494 27.78 25.55 14.01
N GLN A 495 27.15 25.21 15.14
CA GLN A 495 27.07 26.10 16.31
C GLN A 495 28.45 26.30 16.96
N ARG A 496 28.89 27.55 17.05
CA ARG A 496 30.11 27.97 17.76
C ARG A 496 30.00 27.77 19.27
N ASN A 497 31.15 27.65 19.93
CA ASN A 497 31.30 27.51 21.38
C ASN A 497 30.52 26.33 21.99
N GLN A 498 30.18 25.34 21.16
CA GLN A 498 29.58 24.07 21.56
C GLN A 498 30.38 22.92 20.94
N PRO A 499 30.49 21.75 21.60
CA PRO A 499 31.10 20.57 21.00
C PRO A 499 30.40 20.20 19.67
N ILE A 500 31.19 19.91 18.63
CA ILE A 500 30.66 19.55 17.32
C ILE A 500 30.44 18.04 17.29
N LYS A 501 29.17 17.61 17.36
CA LYS A 501 28.79 16.20 17.36
C LYS A 501 28.34 15.75 15.98
N VAL A 502 29.15 14.97 15.27
CA VAL A 502 28.77 14.34 13.99
C VAL A 502 28.20 12.96 14.28
N TRP A 503 27.02 12.66 13.75
CA TRP A 503 26.30 11.44 14.10
C TRP A 503 25.46 10.88 12.96
N GLY A 504 25.04 9.63 13.13
CA GLY A 504 24.26 8.91 12.14
C GLY A 504 23.92 7.48 12.56
N HIS A 505 23.60 6.65 11.58
CA HIS A 505 23.31 5.23 11.78
C HIS A 505 24.16 4.39 10.84
N ALA A 506 24.54 3.22 11.32
CA ALA A 506 25.14 2.17 10.52
C ALA A 506 24.94 0.84 11.23
N ASN A 507 24.84 -0.25 10.47
CA ASN A 507 24.63 -1.59 11.00
C ASN A 507 25.78 -1.98 11.94
N LYS A 508 25.53 -2.97 12.79
CA LYS A 508 26.58 -3.55 13.65
C LYS A 508 27.75 -4.06 12.80
N GLY A 509 28.97 -3.90 13.32
CA GLY A 509 30.19 -4.34 12.63
C GLY A 509 30.77 -3.35 11.60
N VAL A 510 30.07 -2.26 11.27
CA VAL A 510 30.61 -1.19 10.41
C VAL A 510 31.57 -0.31 11.23
N GLU A 511 32.78 -0.05 10.73
CA GLU A 511 33.65 1.02 11.26
C GLU A 511 33.38 2.30 10.46
N VAL A 512 33.10 3.40 11.14
CA VAL A 512 32.91 4.73 10.55
C VAL A 512 34.12 5.60 10.87
N THR A 513 34.79 6.11 9.84
CA THR A 513 35.86 7.10 9.95
C THR A 513 35.30 8.47 9.61
N VAL A 514 35.44 9.42 10.52
CA VAL A 514 34.98 10.80 10.37
C VAL A 514 36.17 11.73 10.48
N LYS A 515 36.43 12.50 9.43
CA LYS A 515 37.48 13.52 9.38
C LYS A 515 36.84 14.89 9.29
N LEU A 516 37.03 15.73 10.30
CA LEU A 516 36.64 17.12 10.28
C LEU A 516 37.91 17.96 10.22
N ASP A 517 38.17 18.56 9.06
CA ASP A 517 39.39 19.30 8.80
C ASP A 517 40.62 18.36 8.93
N GLU A 518 41.62 18.70 9.76
CA GLU A 518 42.77 17.81 10.03
C GLU A 518 42.47 16.70 11.07
N GLN A 519 41.37 16.80 11.82
CA GLN A 519 41.09 15.86 12.92
C GLN A 519 40.32 14.63 12.43
N ILE A 520 40.86 13.44 12.70
CA ILE A 520 40.25 12.16 12.35
C ILE A 520 39.77 11.44 13.61
N LYS A 521 38.55 10.91 13.57
CA LYS A 521 38.00 10.02 14.60
C LYS A 521 37.39 8.78 13.96
N LYS A 522 37.52 7.64 14.63
CA LYS A 522 36.89 6.37 14.25
C LYS A 522 35.88 5.95 15.30
N VAL A 523 34.79 5.33 14.87
CA VAL A 523 33.74 4.84 15.77
C VAL A 523 33.02 3.65 15.16
N SER A 524 32.56 2.73 16.00
CA SER A 524 31.62 1.67 15.63
C SER A 524 30.22 2.00 16.16
N PRO A 525 29.14 1.67 15.43
CA PRO A 525 27.78 1.81 15.91
C PRO A 525 27.55 1.04 17.21
N ASN A 526 26.72 1.61 18.09
CA ASN A 526 26.30 0.96 19.33
C ASN A 526 25.23 -0.12 19.07
N GLU A 527 24.73 -0.75 20.14
CA GLU A 527 23.67 -1.78 20.06
C GLU A 527 22.35 -1.31 19.42
N LEU A 528 22.14 0.00 19.32
CA LEU A 528 20.99 0.64 18.65
C LEU A 528 21.31 1.01 17.19
N GLU A 529 22.47 0.59 16.67
CA GLU A 529 23.00 0.90 15.33
C GLU A 529 23.13 2.42 15.11
N GLN A 530 23.45 3.15 16.18
CA GLN A 530 23.73 4.58 16.16
C GLN A 530 25.22 4.80 16.36
N TRP A 531 25.81 5.74 15.62
CA TRP A 531 27.20 6.15 15.82
C TRP A 531 27.27 7.67 15.99
N SER A 532 28.26 8.13 16.75
CA SER A 532 28.57 9.55 16.85
C SER A 532 30.03 9.78 17.25
N VAL A 533 30.62 10.86 16.74
CA VAL A 533 31.91 11.39 17.19
C VAL A 533 31.72 12.83 17.64
N THR A 534 32.46 13.25 18.65
CA THR A 534 32.44 14.63 19.15
C THR A 534 33.80 15.28 18.96
N PHE A 535 33.83 16.42 18.29
CA PHE A 535 35.00 17.29 18.16
C PHE A 535 34.91 18.47 19.13
N SER A 536 36.06 19.06 19.48
CA SER A 536 36.14 20.20 20.38
C SER A 536 35.34 21.40 19.87
N ALA A 537 34.84 22.22 20.79
CA ALA A 537 34.17 23.47 20.45
C ALA A 537 35.12 24.40 19.70
N ARG A 538 34.60 25.10 18.68
CA ARG A 538 35.33 26.10 17.89
C ARG A 538 34.68 27.49 18.05
N PRO A 539 35.45 28.58 18.04
CA PRO A 539 34.91 29.93 17.95
C PRO A 539 34.25 30.17 16.58
N ALA A 540 33.58 31.32 16.40
CA ALA A 540 33.06 31.71 15.11
C ALA A 540 34.18 31.80 14.07
N SER A 541 33.95 31.30 12.86
CA SER A 541 34.87 31.46 11.73
C SER A 541 34.11 31.46 10.41
N SER A 542 34.46 32.40 9.53
CA SER A 542 34.04 32.46 8.14
C SER A 542 34.94 31.68 7.19
N GLU A 543 36.01 31.05 7.70
CA GLU A 543 36.88 30.19 6.91
C GLU A 543 36.22 28.82 6.72
N PRO A 544 36.03 28.35 5.46
CA PRO A 544 35.34 27.11 5.18
C PRO A 544 36.19 25.90 5.56
N ILE A 545 35.59 24.94 6.27
CA ILE A 545 36.18 23.63 6.56
C ILE A 545 35.43 22.50 5.83
N THR A 546 36.01 21.29 5.83
CA THR A 546 35.45 20.10 5.17
C THR A 546 35.23 18.96 6.17
N LEU A 547 34.18 18.18 5.96
CA LEU A 547 33.87 16.95 6.69
C LEU A 547 33.84 15.77 5.72
N GLU A 548 34.67 14.78 5.95
CA GLU A 548 34.69 13.51 5.21
C GLU A 548 34.23 12.37 6.12
N ILE A 549 33.33 11.52 5.63
CA ILE A 549 32.80 10.38 6.37
C ILE A 549 32.94 9.15 5.48
N LYS A 550 33.62 8.13 5.98
CA LYS A 550 33.87 6.86 5.30
C LYS A 550 33.38 5.72 6.16
N SER A 551 32.92 4.65 5.52
CA SER A 551 32.63 3.37 6.19
C SER A 551 33.58 2.29 5.71
N SER A 552 33.82 1.28 6.55
CA SER A 552 34.55 0.06 6.16
C SER A 552 33.89 -0.76 5.04
N HIS A 553 32.66 -0.41 4.63
CA HIS A 553 31.87 -1.11 3.63
C HIS A 553 31.64 -0.28 2.35
N GLY A 554 32.55 0.65 2.04
CA GLY A 554 32.62 1.31 0.73
C GLY A 554 31.75 2.55 0.53
N PHE A 555 31.02 3.02 1.55
CA PHE A 555 30.34 4.33 1.50
C PHE A 555 31.29 5.47 1.87
N GLU A 556 31.25 6.57 1.10
CA GLU A 556 31.95 7.82 1.38
C GLU A 556 31.03 9.03 1.15
N ARG A 557 31.08 10.03 2.04
CA ARG A 557 30.40 11.32 1.91
C ARG A 557 31.35 12.46 2.29
N THR A 558 31.47 13.43 1.40
CA THR A 558 32.19 14.69 1.66
C THR A 558 31.18 15.83 1.76
N VAL A 559 31.34 16.66 2.79
CA VAL A 559 30.57 17.88 3.03
C VAL A 559 31.53 19.05 3.03
N ARG A 560 31.32 19.99 2.11
CA ARG A 560 32.21 21.13 1.84
C ARG A 560 31.60 22.43 2.34
N ASP A 561 32.45 23.46 2.40
CA ASP A 561 32.01 24.83 2.71
C ASP A 561 31.26 24.90 4.06
N ILE A 562 31.82 24.29 5.10
CA ILE A 562 31.26 24.33 6.45
C ILE A 562 31.75 25.59 7.16
N LEU A 563 30.84 26.38 7.72
CA LEU A 563 31.18 27.55 8.55
C LEU A 563 30.83 27.30 10.02
N ILE A 564 31.49 28.04 10.93
CA ILE A 564 31.21 27.98 12.37
C ILE A 564 30.59 29.30 12.83
N GLY A 565 29.38 29.26 13.38
CA GLY A 565 28.60 30.47 13.68
C GLY A 565 27.44 30.24 14.63
N ASP A 566 26.46 31.14 14.65
CA ASP A 566 25.24 30.98 15.43
C ASP A 566 24.18 30.22 14.62
N VAL A 567 23.61 29.17 15.18
CA VAL A 567 22.58 28.34 14.54
C VAL A 567 21.26 28.49 15.29
N TRP A 568 20.25 29.03 14.63
CA TRP A 568 18.91 29.25 15.19
C TRP A 568 17.94 28.18 14.70
N TYR A 569 17.18 27.56 15.60
CA TYR A 569 16.10 26.66 15.21
C TYR A 569 14.77 27.42 15.19
N LEU A 570 14.18 27.56 14.00
CA LEU A 570 12.99 28.36 13.77
C LEU A 570 11.80 27.45 13.46
N THR A 571 10.74 27.57 14.24
CA THR A 571 9.56 26.70 14.10
C THR A 571 8.26 27.30 14.58
N GLY A 572 7.16 26.55 14.42
CA GLY A 572 5.86 26.85 15.01
C GLY A 572 4.81 27.48 14.10
N SER A 573 5.11 27.93 12.87
CA SER A 573 4.11 28.56 11.98
C SER A 573 4.18 27.97 10.58
N THR A 574 3.01 27.74 9.98
CA THR A 574 2.86 27.31 8.57
C THR A 574 3.43 28.34 7.59
N LEU A 575 3.49 29.63 7.99
CA LEU A 575 4.12 30.67 7.18
C LEU A 575 5.59 30.34 6.94
N LEU A 576 6.31 29.68 7.85
CA LEU A 576 7.70 29.28 7.64
C LEU A 576 7.91 28.35 6.44
N SER A 577 6.90 27.54 6.09
CA SER A 577 6.92 26.73 4.86
C SER A 577 6.37 27.46 3.64
N GLY A 578 5.44 28.40 3.83
CA GLY A 578 4.86 29.23 2.76
C GLY A 578 5.69 30.48 2.42
N GLU A 579 6.65 30.84 3.27
CA GLU A 579 7.60 31.93 3.05
C GLU A 579 8.47 31.53 1.86
N TRP A 580 8.14 32.04 0.67
CA TRP A 580 9.05 31.97 -0.46
C TRP A 580 10.39 32.63 -0.09
N ALA A 581 11.45 32.24 -0.79
CA ALA A 581 12.71 33.00 -0.73
C ALA A 581 12.42 34.48 -1.02
N TYR A 582 13.20 35.38 -0.40
CA TYR A 582 12.93 36.82 -0.38
C TYR A 582 12.59 37.39 -1.78
N ASP A 583 13.28 36.89 -2.80
CA ASP A 583 13.18 37.22 -4.23
C ASP A 583 11.83 36.90 -4.90
N ARG A 584 10.99 36.06 -4.29
CA ARG A 584 9.71 35.63 -4.89
C ARG A 584 8.47 36.37 -4.39
N ARG A 585 8.57 37.17 -3.33
CA ARG A 585 7.39 37.78 -2.68
C ARG A 585 6.80 38.98 -3.41
N ASN A 586 7.62 39.72 -4.16
CA ASN A 586 7.15 40.86 -4.94
C ASN A 586 8.14 41.14 -6.09
N LYS A 587 7.68 41.06 -7.34
CA LYS A 587 8.51 41.34 -8.52
C LYS A 587 8.86 42.83 -8.69
N GLU A 588 8.26 43.70 -7.87
CA GLU A 588 8.41 45.17 -7.93
C GLU A 588 9.31 45.75 -6.83
N ILE A 589 9.90 44.92 -5.94
CA ILE A 589 10.82 45.37 -4.88
C ILE A 589 12.26 44.98 -5.24
N ASP A 590 13.20 45.90 -5.08
CA ASP A 590 14.63 45.62 -5.23
C ASP A 590 15.09 44.49 -4.30
N LEU A 591 15.86 43.56 -4.85
CA LEU A 591 16.46 42.47 -4.08
C LEU A 591 17.39 43.04 -3.00
N PRO A 592 17.38 42.47 -1.80
CA PRO A 592 18.14 43.02 -0.70
C PRO A 592 19.62 42.66 -0.87
N LYS A 593 20.53 43.48 -0.33
CA LYS A 593 21.97 43.24 -0.44
C LYS A 593 22.33 41.87 0.17
N ARG A 594 23.13 41.09 -0.56
CA ARG A 594 23.64 39.77 -0.12
C ARG A 594 24.34 39.88 1.24
N LEU A 595 23.98 38.97 2.15
CA LEU A 595 24.62 38.75 3.45
C LEU A 595 25.42 37.43 3.40
N PRO A 596 26.70 37.45 2.97
CA PRO A 596 27.43 36.25 2.55
C PRO A 596 27.58 35.16 3.62
N LEU A 597 27.46 35.53 4.91
CA LEU A 597 27.58 34.62 6.04
C LEU A 597 26.23 34.11 6.58
N VAL A 598 25.12 34.38 5.89
CA VAL A 598 23.77 33.93 6.27
C VAL A 598 23.34 32.74 5.42
N ARG A 599 22.96 31.64 6.08
CA ARG A 599 22.48 30.41 5.41
C ARG A 599 21.28 29.80 6.11
N GLU A 600 20.43 29.12 5.35
CA GLU A 600 19.20 28.52 5.86
C GLU A 600 18.99 27.11 5.31
N PHE A 601 18.70 26.16 6.20
CA PHE A 601 18.29 24.81 5.89
C PHE A 601 16.77 24.69 6.05
N ARG A 602 16.07 24.43 4.93
CA ARG A 602 14.61 24.32 4.88
C ARG A 602 14.18 22.94 4.41
N ARG A 603 13.37 22.24 5.20
CA ARG A 603 12.79 20.97 4.77
C ARG A 603 11.81 21.18 3.61
N ARG A 604 11.98 20.41 2.53
CA ARG A 604 11.13 20.47 1.32
C ARG A 604 10.15 19.31 1.15
N THR A 605 9.97 18.43 2.12
CA THR A 605 9.08 17.25 2.00
C THR A 605 7.66 17.44 2.53
N ALA A 606 6.72 16.58 2.13
CA ALA A 606 5.35 16.55 2.63
C ALA A 606 5.30 16.23 4.15
N ALA A 607 4.19 16.61 4.81
CA ALA A 607 3.91 16.21 6.19
C ALA A 607 3.77 14.67 6.27
N SER A 608 4.15 14.05 7.39
CA SER A 608 4.15 12.60 7.51
C SER A 608 3.73 12.06 8.89
N SER A 609 3.17 10.85 8.80
CA SER A 609 2.51 9.89 9.69
C SER A 609 3.11 9.37 11.01
N PHE A 610 4.32 9.75 11.44
CA PHE A 610 5.11 8.75 12.20
C PHE A 610 4.90 8.75 13.72
N PRO A 611 4.49 7.59 14.30
CA PRO A 611 4.26 7.45 15.74
C PRO A 611 5.56 7.50 16.58
N THR A 612 6.70 7.14 15.98
CA THR A 612 7.99 7.10 16.68
C THR A 612 9.08 7.94 15.98
N PRO A 613 10.12 8.38 16.72
CA PRO A 613 11.23 9.17 16.18
C PRO A 613 11.87 8.61 14.90
N ARG A 614 12.00 9.45 13.85
CA ARG A 614 12.55 9.08 12.53
C ARG A 614 14.04 9.39 12.37
N LYS A 615 14.87 8.98 13.34
CA LYS A 615 16.33 9.21 13.25
C LYS A 615 16.99 8.52 12.04
N ARG A 616 16.44 7.41 11.56
CA ARG A 616 16.99 6.56 10.46
C ARG A 616 16.41 6.79 9.06
N ARG A 617 15.36 7.61 8.91
CA ARG A 617 14.71 7.82 7.60
C ARG A 617 14.21 9.25 7.54
N PHE A 618 15.13 10.21 7.50
CA PHE A 618 14.79 11.56 7.10
C PHE A 618 14.62 11.58 5.58
N GLU A 619 13.37 11.53 5.12
CA GLU A 619 13.06 11.64 3.70
C GLU A 619 13.39 13.07 3.24
N THR A 620 14.52 13.25 2.55
CA THR A 620 14.60 14.27 1.51
C THR A 620 14.10 13.63 0.24
N GLY A 621 12.88 13.96 -0.19
CA GLY A 621 12.36 13.38 -1.41
C GLY A 621 13.30 13.63 -2.59
N GLY A 622 13.33 12.70 -3.54
CA GLY A 622 14.04 12.90 -4.80
C GLY A 622 13.48 14.08 -5.59
N GLY A 623 14.29 14.64 -6.50
CA GLY A 623 13.87 15.73 -7.38
C GLY A 623 13.54 17.02 -6.61
N LYS A 624 12.32 17.53 -6.78
CA LYS A 624 11.88 18.84 -6.26
C LYS A 624 11.85 18.96 -4.73
N TYR A 625 11.88 17.85 -3.99
CA TYR A 625 11.80 17.82 -2.53
C TYR A 625 13.16 17.65 -1.84
N ARG A 626 14.27 17.72 -2.59
CA ARG A 626 15.63 17.64 -2.07
C ARG A 626 15.93 18.86 -1.19
N THR A 627 16.40 18.63 0.03
CA THR A 627 16.71 19.68 1.00
C THR A 627 18.21 20.04 0.94
N TYR A 628 18.56 21.33 1.06
CA TYR A 628 19.92 21.85 1.03
C TYR A 628 20.03 23.17 1.81
N TRP A 629 21.26 23.59 2.14
CA TRP A 629 21.54 24.90 2.72
C TRP A 629 21.48 25.98 1.63
N SER A 630 20.53 26.90 1.77
CA SER A 630 20.41 28.08 0.89
C SER A 630 21.29 29.20 1.45
N SER A 631 22.12 29.83 0.63
CA SER A 631 22.78 31.10 0.97
C SER A 631 21.81 32.27 0.77
N SER A 632 22.15 33.47 1.26
CA SER A 632 21.41 34.71 0.94
C SER A 632 21.72 35.23 -0.49
N ASP A 633 21.87 34.33 -1.46
CA ASP A 633 22.07 34.67 -2.86
C ASP A 633 20.71 34.60 -3.58
N PHE A 634 20.26 35.76 -4.03
CA PHE A 634 18.97 35.98 -4.68
C PHE A 634 19.10 36.14 -6.21
N SER A 635 20.28 35.86 -6.78
CA SER A 635 20.54 35.99 -8.22
C SER A 635 19.75 35.01 -9.10
N LYS A 636 19.19 33.96 -8.51
CA LYS A 636 18.37 32.95 -9.17
C LYS A 636 17.01 32.85 -8.49
N GLU A 637 15.95 32.85 -9.28
CA GLU A 637 14.58 32.79 -8.75
C GLU A 637 14.38 31.56 -7.85
N SER A 638 13.76 31.74 -6.69
CA SER A 638 13.53 30.73 -5.64
C SER A 638 14.80 30.22 -4.93
N MET A 639 15.95 30.87 -5.17
CA MET A 639 17.18 30.70 -4.39
C MET A 639 17.32 31.85 -3.40
N GLY A 640 17.84 31.55 -2.22
CA GLY A 640 17.90 32.52 -1.13
C GLY A 640 17.38 31.98 0.20
N VAL A 641 17.66 32.71 1.26
CA VAL A 641 17.04 32.50 2.58
C VAL A 641 15.65 33.15 2.66
N THR A 642 14.84 32.73 3.63
CA THR A 642 13.55 33.35 3.95
C THR A 642 13.72 34.79 4.43
N MET A 643 12.62 35.55 4.34
CA MET A 643 12.57 36.91 4.84
C MET A 643 12.80 36.98 6.34
N PHE A 644 12.27 36.01 7.11
CA PHE A 644 12.58 35.92 8.53
C PHE A 644 14.10 35.79 8.77
N ALA A 645 14.76 34.80 8.15
CA ALA A 645 16.18 34.57 8.32
C ALA A 645 17.02 35.78 7.92
N TYR A 646 16.67 36.43 6.80
CA TYR A 646 17.36 37.62 6.31
C TYR A 646 17.24 38.81 7.28
N GLU A 647 16.01 39.19 7.64
CA GLU A 647 15.76 40.39 8.45
C GLU A 647 16.19 40.20 9.91
N PHE A 648 16.08 38.98 10.43
CA PHE A 648 16.65 38.63 11.73
C PHE A 648 18.17 38.81 11.72
N ALA A 649 18.87 38.20 10.75
CA ALA A 649 20.32 38.26 10.69
C ALA A 649 20.85 39.69 10.49
N LYS A 650 20.16 40.47 9.64
CA LYS A 650 20.44 41.89 9.39
C LYS A 650 20.26 42.74 10.64
N ALA A 651 19.13 42.58 11.36
CA ALA A 651 18.84 43.34 12.57
C ALA A 651 19.77 42.97 13.73
N LEU A 652 20.16 41.69 13.83
CA LEU A 652 21.10 41.22 14.85
C LEU A 652 22.50 41.80 14.63
N GLY A 653 22.92 41.95 13.37
CA GLY A 653 24.10 42.73 12.97
C GLY A 653 25.43 42.21 13.52
N ARG A 654 25.61 40.88 13.58
CA ARG A 654 26.89 40.26 14.00
C ARG A 654 27.89 40.22 12.86
N GLU A 655 28.76 41.22 12.81
CA GLU A 655 29.85 41.29 11.83
C GLU A 655 30.83 40.12 12.02
N GLY A 656 31.27 39.50 10.91
CA GLY A 656 32.22 38.38 10.91
C GLY A 656 31.70 37.05 11.46
N VAL A 657 30.48 36.98 12.01
CA VAL A 657 29.91 35.75 12.58
C VAL A 657 28.88 35.14 11.62
N PRO A 658 29.10 33.92 11.11
CA PRO A 658 28.09 33.21 10.34
C PRO A 658 26.79 32.97 11.10
N GLN A 659 25.67 33.05 10.40
CA GLN A 659 24.33 32.86 10.97
C GLN A 659 23.56 31.80 10.16
N GLY A 660 23.31 30.66 10.79
CA GLY A 660 22.55 29.53 10.25
C GLY A 660 21.13 29.48 10.79
N PHE A 661 20.17 29.14 9.93
CA PHE A 661 18.78 28.95 10.32
C PHE A 661 18.31 27.54 9.95
N MET A 662 17.81 26.80 10.94
CA MET A 662 17.13 25.53 10.74
C MET A 662 15.63 25.79 10.78
N THR A 663 15.01 25.95 9.61
CA THR A 663 13.61 26.34 9.51
C THR A 663 12.73 25.11 9.28
N MET A 664 11.94 24.77 10.29
CA MET A 664 11.05 23.61 10.30
C MET A 664 9.61 24.05 10.54
N SER A 665 8.69 23.58 9.71
CA SER A 665 7.30 24.04 9.69
C SER A 665 6.34 22.87 9.65
N SER A 666 5.11 23.11 10.09
CA SER A 666 3.98 22.19 10.03
C SER A 666 3.38 21.99 8.62
N GLY A 667 3.98 22.51 7.55
CA GLY A 667 3.51 22.28 6.17
C GLY A 667 2.27 23.10 5.77
N HIS A 668 1.66 22.78 4.62
CA HIS A 668 0.54 23.54 4.04
C HIS A 668 -0.74 23.33 4.85
N GLY A 669 -0.97 24.23 5.81
CA GLY A 669 -2.17 24.30 6.63
C GLY A 669 -3.44 24.39 5.79
N GLY A 670 -4.44 23.62 6.24
CA GLY A 670 -5.79 23.68 5.68
C GLY A 670 -6.72 22.64 6.30
N ARG A 671 -6.23 21.45 6.68
CA ARG A 671 -7.09 20.39 7.27
C ARG A 671 -6.41 19.45 8.28
N ASN A 672 -5.13 19.61 8.58
CA ASN A 672 -4.39 18.60 9.34
C ASN A 672 -4.05 19.09 10.76
N ARG A 673 -4.73 18.57 11.80
CA ARG A 673 -4.52 18.97 13.22
C ARG A 673 -3.25 18.36 13.83
N GLN A 674 -2.52 17.53 13.05
CA GLN A 674 -1.29 16.79 13.40
C GLN A 674 -0.17 17.61 14.07
N LEU A 675 -0.21 18.92 13.88
CA LEU A 675 0.94 19.81 14.10
C LEU A 675 0.55 21.03 14.95
N ALA A 676 -0.62 20.94 15.59
CA ALA A 676 -1.39 22.04 16.11
C ALA A 676 -1.01 22.49 17.54
N SER A 677 -0.31 21.68 18.32
CA SER A 677 0.03 22.05 19.70
C SER A 677 1.54 22.05 19.93
N PRO A 678 2.09 22.93 20.79
CA PRO A 678 3.47 22.79 21.27
C PRO A 678 3.78 21.39 21.83
N LEU A 679 2.78 20.70 22.38
CA LEU A 679 2.90 19.33 22.87
C LEU A 679 3.24 18.32 21.74
N SER A 680 2.76 18.53 20.51
CA SER A 680 3.15 17.74 19.33
C SER A 680 4.64 17.90 18.98
N TRP A 681 5.23 19.06 19.28
CA TRP A 681 6.65 19.38 19.03
C TRP A 681 7.58 18.95 20.18
N THR A 682 7.02 18.41 21.25
CA THR A 682 7.78 17.98 22.42
C THR A 682 8.22 16.53 22.29
N SER A 683 9.47 16.23 22.66
CA SER A 683 9.99 14.86 22.66
C SER A 683 9.27 13.97 23.67
N PHE A 684 9.27 12.65 23.44
CA PHE A 684 8.78 11.68 24.43
C PHE A 684 9.44 11.89 25.80
N ARG A 685 10.75 12.13 25.83
CA ARG A 685 11.49 12.43 27.08
C ARG A 685 10.98 13.69 27.78
N GLY A 686 10.50 14.69 27.05
CA GLY A 686 9.94 15.91 27.60
C GLY A 686 8.52 15.75 28.15
N VAL A 687 7.77 14.74 27.70
CA VAL A 687 6.37 14.54 28.11
C VAL A 687 6.13 13.31 29.00
N LYS A 688 7.06 12.36 29.06
CA LYS A 688 6.89 11.08 29.78
C LYS A 688 6.55 11.22 31.27
N ASP A 689 7.00 12.30 31.89
CA ASP A 689 6.80 12.58 33.33
C ASP A 689 5.73 13.66 33.59
N VAL A 690 5.03 14.11 32.54
CA VAL A 690 3.96 15.12 32.67
C VAL A 690 2.73 14.50 33.31
N LYS A 691 2.31 15.06 34.46
CA LYS A 691 1.15 14.59 35.24
C LYS A 691 -0.08 15.49 35.13
N ASN A 692 -0.07 16.45 34.21
CA ASN A 692 -1.19 17.38 34.04
C ASN A 692 -2.46 16.58 33.62
N PRO A 693 -3.55 16.61 34.41
CA PRO A 693 -4.75 15.82 34.14
C PRO A 693 -5.40 16.19 32.81
N ILE A 694 -5.27 17.44 32.35
CA ILE A 694 -5.79 17.93 31.06
C ILE A 694 -5.23 17.07 29.91
N PHE A 695 -3.93 16.77 29.94
CA PHE A 695 -3.25 16.06 28.85
C PHE A 695 -3.25 14.54 29.02
N LYS A 696 -3.79 14.00 30.12
CA LYS A 696 -3.67 12.58 30.47
C LYS A 696 -4.16 11.64 29.36
N ARG A 697 -5.30 11.93 28.74
CA ARG A 697 -5.86 11.08 27.66
C ARG A 697 -4.95 11.06 26.44
N ARG A 698 -4.53 12.23 25.96
CA ARG A 698 -3.61 12.39 24.83
C ARG A 698 -2.23 11.76 25.11
N LEU A 699 -1.72 11.90 26.33
CA LEU A 699 -0.47 11.27 26.76
C LEU A 699 -0.58 9.74 26.88
N ASN A 700 -1.72 9.19 27.31
CA ASN A 700 -1.93 7.75 27.34
C ASN A 700 -1.87 7.14 25.93
N GLU A 701 -2.44 7.80 24.93
CA GLU A 701 -2.30 7.38 23.52
C GLU A 701 -0.84 7.37 23.07
N LEU A 702 -0.05 8.39 23.44
CA LEU A 702 1.39 8.38 23.19
C LEU A 702 2.06 7.22 23.93
N PHE A 703 1.78 7.05 25.22
CA PHE A 703 2.44 6.05 26.07
C PHE A 703 2.16 4.62 25.60
N LEU A 704 0.98 4.36 25.03
CA LEU A 704 0.66 3.09 24.38
C LEU A 704 1.66 2.72 23.25
N GLN A 705 2.25 3.71 22.58
CA GLN A 705 3.23 3.50 21.49
C GLN A 705 4.64 3.18 22.01
N TYR A 706 4.90 3.38 23.31
CA TYR A 706 6.20 3.15 23.95
C TYR A 706 6.10 1.93 24.87
N PRO A 707 6.60 0.74 24.47
CA PRO A 707 6.34 -0.52 25.17
C PRO A 707 6.81 -0.57 26.63
N GLY A 708 7.74 0.30 27.03
CA GLY A 708 8.28 0.38 28.39
C GLY A 708 7.34 1.07 29.40
N THR A 709 6.36 1.84 28.93
CA THR A 709 5.49 2.64 29.80
C THR A 709 4.50 1.77 30.58
N ALA A 710 3.99 2.30 31.70
CA ALA A 710 2.96 1.63 32.48
C ALA A 710 1.67 1.38 31.66
N VAL A 711 1.30 2.33 30.80
CA VAL A 711 0.13 2.23 29.91
C VAL A 711 0.29 1.07 28.93
N ALA A 712 1.44 0.98 28.25
CA ALA A 712 1.69 -0.11 27.31
C ALA A 712 1.81 -1.49 27.99
N LYS A 713 2.39 -1.54 29.20
CA LYS A 713 2.44 -2.76 30.03
C LYS A 713 1.06 -3.25 30.45
N GLN A 714 0.21 -2.33 30.89
CA GLN A 714 -1.18 -2.65 31.23
C GLN A 714 -1.96 -3.09 29.99
N ALA A 715 -1.79 -2.40 28.87
CA ALA A 715 -2.44 -2.74 27.60
C ALA A 715 -2.03 -4.13 27.10
N LEU A 716 -0.74 -4.49 27.17
CA LEU A 716 -0.27 -5.84 26.84
C LEU A 716 -0.84 -6.89 27.79
N SER A 717 -0.85 -6.63 29.09
CA SER A 717 -1.39 -7.57 30.08
C SER A 717 -2.88 -7.83 29.83
N LYS A 718 -3.65 -6.77 29.57
CA LYS A 718 -5.06 -6.87 29.19
C LYS A 718 -5.23 -7.63 27.87
N HIS A 719 -4.44 -7.30 26.85
CA HIS A 719 -4.50 -7.99 25.56
C HIS A 719 -4.23 -9.50 25.68
N ILE A 720 -3.23 -9.91 26.46
CA ILE A 720 -2.99 -11.33 26.74
C ILE A 720 -4.21 -11.98 27.40
N LEU A 721 -4.85 -11.31 28.36
CA LEU A 721 -6.07 -11.83 29.00
C LEU A 721 -7.24 -11.93 28.01
N ASP A 722 -7.41 -10.93 27.14
CA ASP A 722 -8.46 -10.92 26.12
C ASP A 722 -8.25 -12.07 25.12
N VAL A 723 -7.01 -12.30 24.65
CA VAL A 723 -6.68 -13.43 23.76
C VAL A 723 -6.85 -14.78 24.48
N LYS A 724 -6.43 -14.90 25.75
CA LYS A 724 -6.67 -16.11 26.54
C LYS A 724 -8.16 -16.40 26.74
N SER A 725 -8.96 -15.35 26.94
CA SER A 725 -10.42 -15.47 27.06
C SER A 725 -11.03 -15.96 25.75
N PHE A 726 -10.61 -15.38 24.62
CA PHE A 726 -10.96 -15.84 23.28
C PHE A 726 -10.65 -17.34 23.05
N VAL A 727 -9.42 -17.77 23.40
CA VAL A 727 -9.00 -19.18 23.30
C VAL A 727 -9.86 -20.09 24.19
N THR A 728 -10.07 -19.67 25.44
CA THR A 728 -10.83 -20.45 26.44
C THR A 728 -12.30 -20.58 26.05
N GLU A 729 -12.90 -19.55 25.47
CA GLU A 729 -14.28 -19.56 24.99
C GLU A 729 -14.48 -20.58 23.87
N ILE A 730 -13.54 -20.66 22.92
CA ILE A 730 -13.55 -21.65 21.83
C ILE A 730 -13.42 -23.08 22.39
N ILE A 731 -12.43 -23.33 23.26
CA ILE A 731 -12.20 -24.65 23.85
C ILE A 731 -13.41 -25.10 24.67
N ASN A 732 -13.91 -24.25 25.57
CA ASN A 732 -15.09 -24.57 26.38
C ASN A 732 -16.33 -24.78 25.51
N GLY A 733 -16.47 -24.01 24.43
CA GLY A 733 -17.55 -24.20 23.47
C GLY A 733 -17.51 -25.58 22.83
N GLN A 734 -16.32 -26.02 22.38
CA GLN A 734 -16.12 -27.35 21.83
C GLN A 734 -16.40 -28.45 22.85
N ASP A 735 -15.90 -28.32 24.08
CA ASP A 735 -16.11 -29.29 25.16
C ASP A 735 -17.59 -29.42 25.57
N GLN A 736 -18.35 -28.33 25.43
CA GLN A 736 -19.80 -28.29 25.65
C GLN A 736 -20.62 -28.76 24.44
N GLY A 737 -19.96 -29.15 23.34
CA GLY A 737 -20.64 -29.54 22.10
C GLY A 737 -21.37 -28.38 21.41
N LYS A 738 -20.97 -27.13 21.67
CA LYS A 738 -21.52 -25.97 20.95
C LYS A 738 -21.13 -26.04 19.48
N ASP A 739 -22.01 -25.50 18.67
CA ASP A 739 -21.81 -25.35 17.24
C ASP A 739 -20.65 -24.37 16.96
N PRO A 740 -19.62 -24.76 16.17
CA PRO A 740 -18.48 -23.88 15.87
C PRO A 740 -18.86 -22.56 15.20
N SER A 741 -20.04 -22.49 14.54
CA SER A 741 -20.55 -21.24 13.98
C SER A 741 -20.94 -20.20 15.03
N THR A 742 -21.05 -20.60 16.30
CA THR A 742 -21.31 -19.70 17.44
C THR A 742 -20.03 -19.18 18.08
N PHE A 743 -18.86 -19.70 17.68
CA PHE A 743 -17.59 -19.24 18.19
C PHE A 743 -17.28 -17.83 17.70
N VAL A 744 -16.55 -17.09 18.53
CA VAL A 744 -16.01 -15.77 18.23
C VAL A 744 -15.26 -15.75 16.89
N LEU A 745 -15.58 -14.78 16.04
CA LEU A 745 -15.16 -14.77 14.63
C LEU A 745 -13.65 -14.56 14.41
N GLN A 746 -13.01 -13.78 15.28
CA GLN A 746 -11.61 -13.38 15.20
C GLN A 746 -11.03 -13.12 16.58
N ALA A 747 -9.72 -13.30 16.72
CA ALA A 747 -9.02 -12.96 17.95
C ALA A 747 -9.00 -11.43 18.17
N PRO A 748 -8.99 -10.96 19.42
CA PRO A 748 -8.92 -9.53 19.71
C PRO A 748 -7.62 -8.94 19.17
N ALA A 749 -7.70 -7.79 18.51
CA ALA A 749 -6.53 -7.07 18.00
C ALA A 749 -5.79 -6.37 19.14
N PHE A 750 -4.46 -6.30 19.05
CA PHE A 750 -3.67 -5.54 20.01
C PHE A 750 -4.03 -4.05 19.92
N PRO A 751 -4.22 -3.34 21.05
CA PRO A 751 -4.62 -1.93 21.06
C PRO A 751 -3.61 -1.04 20.33
N GLU A 752 -4.13 -0.17 19.45
CA GLU A 752 -3.32 0.78 18.69
C GLU A 752 -3.71 2.22 19.01
N ALA A 753 -2.70 3.07 19.18
CA ALA A 753 -2.91 4.46 19.51
C ALA A 753 -3.65 5.21 18.39
N GLY A 754 -4.63 6.04 18.76
CA GLY A 754 -5.41 6.85 17.83
C GLY A 754 -6.42 6.08 16.97
N ARG A 755 -6.68 4.80 17.28
CA ARG A 755 -7.77 4.01 16.67
C ARG A 755 -9.07 4.01 17.48
N GLY A 756 -9.09 4.59 18.68
CA GLY A 756 -10.32 4.80 19.44
C GLY A 756 -11.09 6.04 18.96
N ASP A 757 -12.39 6.08 19.25
CA ASP A 757 -13.28 7.19 18.86
C ASP A 757 -13.04 8.49 19.64
N ASP A 758 -12.24 8.40 20.70
CA ASP A 758 -12.13 9.40 21.76
C ASP A 758 -11.06 10.47 21.53
N ILE A 759 -9.98 10.13 20.83
CA ILE A 759 -8.81 10.99 20.61
C ILE A 759 -8.39 10.83 19.16
N ALA A 760 -8.48 11.91 18.38
CA ALA A 760 -8.05 11.89 17.00
C ALA A 760 -6.54 11.61 16.94
N SER A 761 -6.12 10.65 16.10
CA SER A 761 -4.72 10.20 15.99
C SER A 761 -3.71 11.32 15.73
N ASP A 762 -4.17 12.45 15.19
CA ASP A 762 -3.38 13.63 14.92
C ASP A 762 -3.19 14.58 16.11
N THR A 763 -3.86 14.32 17.22
CA THR A 763 -3.74 15.11 18.45
C THR A 763 -2.75 14.48 19.45
N ILE A 764 -2.25 13.29 19.11
CA ILE A 764 -1.28 12.55 19.92
C ILE A 764 0.03 13.36 20.00
N PRO A 765 0.56 13.60 21.20
CA PRO A 765 1.82 14.31 21.41
C PRO A 765 3.02 13.72 20.65
N THR A 766 4.11 14.49 20.53
CA THR A 766 5.39 14.06 19.92
C THR A 766 5.35 13.83 18.40
N TYR A 767 4.19 13.93 17.77
CA TYR A 767 4.05 13.68 16.36
C TYR A 767 4.90 14.64 15.49
N ALA A 768 4.80 15.96 15.69
CA ALA A 768 5.64 16.94 14.98
C ALA A 768 7.13 16.77 15.31
N TYR A 769 7.44 16.47 16.58
CA TYR A 769 8.81 16.22 17.03
C TYR A 769 9.48 15.09 16.25
N ASN A 770 8.76 13.98 16.05
CA ASN A 770 9.31 12.76 15.44
C ASN A 770 9.91 12.97 14.06
N TRP A 771 9.39 13.94 13.30
CA TRP A 771 9.84 14.20 11.93
C TRP A 771 10.47 15.59 11.71
N ASN A 772 10.16 16.62 12.51
CA ASN A 772 10.78 17.95 12.37
C ASN A 772 12.01 18.15 13.24
N VAL A 773 12.07 17.50 14.41
CA VAL A 773 13.07 17.80 15.44
C VAL A 773 14.00 16.62 15.61
N SER A 774 13.45 15.43 15.90
CA SER A 774 14.24 14.24 16.19
C SER A 774 15.32 13.91 15.16
N PRO A 775 15.10 14.03 13.84
CA PRO A 775 16.12 13.69 12.84
C PRO A 775 17.29 14.68 12.78
N LEU A 776 17.14 15.84 13.41
CA LEU A 776 18.15 16.89 13.47
C LEU A 776 18.88 16.90 14.82
N THR A 777 18.37 16.16 15.82
CA THR A 777 18.93 16.14 17.17
C THR A 777 19.68 14.84 17.48
N PRO A 778 20.87 14.91 18.10
CA PRO A 778 21.44 16.09 18.74
C PRO A 778 22.12 17.05 17.76
N MET A 779 21.91 18.36 17.97
CA MET A 779 22.63 19.43 17.28
C MET A 779 22.78 20.62 18.21
N GLY A 780 23.87 21.38 18.08
CA GLY A 780 24.02 22.64 18.80
C GLY A 780 23.16 23.75 18.18
N VAL A 781 22.54 24.56 19.04
CA VAL A 781 21.78 25.76 18.68
C VAL A 781 22.15 26.95 19.58
N ALA A 782 22.13 28.15 19.01
CA ALA A 782 22.22 29.41 19.74
C ALA A 782 20.90 29.72 20.48
N GLY A 783 19.77 29.24 19.94
CA GLY A 783 18.45 29.36 20.55
C GLY A 783 17.36 28.78 19.67
N VAL A 784 16.18 28.62 20.26
CA VAL A 784 14.96 28.15 19.60
C VAL A 784 13.96 29.30 19.53
N ILE A 785 13.43 29.53 18.34
CA ILE A 785 12.45 30.57 18.04
C ILE A 785 11.13 29.90 17.67
N TRP A 786 10.09 30.18 18.45
CA TRP A 786 8.72 29.69 18.25
C TRP A 786 7.81 30.83 17.80
N VAL A 787 7.31 30.75 16.58
CA VAL A 787 6.32 31.69 16.05
C VAL A 787 5.07 30.89 15.77
N PRO A 788 3.98 30.97 16.55
CA PRO A 788 2.78 30.18 16.31
C PRO A 788 2.02 30.67 15.08
N SER A 789 1.34 29.75 14.38
CA SER A 789 0.17 30.07 13.56
C SER A 789 -1.13 29.80 14.32
N GLU A 790 -2.29 30.14 13.74
CA GLU A 790 -3.61 29.80 14.30
C GLU A 790 -3.72 28.31 14.62
N SER A 791 -3.24 27.47 13.71
CA SER A 791 -3.25 26.02 13.94
C SER A 791 -2.40 25.63 15.15
N ASN A 792 -1.38 26.39 15.53
CA ASN A 792 -0.43 26.07 16.59
C ASN A 792 -0.91 26.41 18.01
N ILE A 793 -2.14 26.91 18.14
CA ILE A 793 -2.78 27.22 19.42
C ILE A 793 -3.30 25.96 20.12
N GLY A 794 -3.39 24.84 19.41
CA GLY A 794 -3.91 23.58 19.93
C GLY A 794 -5.43 23.48 19.81
N GLU A 795 -6.02 22.49 20.46
CA GLU A 795 -7.48 22.27 20.42
C GLU A 795 -8.23 23.27 21.29
N ASN A 796 -7.59 23.73 22.37
CA ASN A 796 -8.17 24.62 23.36
C ASN A 796 -7.16 25.73 23.69
N PRO A 797 -7.44 26.99 23.33
CA PRO A 797 -6.53 28.12 23.59
C PRO A 797 -6.12 28.29 25.06
N SER A 798 -6.98 27.89 26.01
CA SER A 798 -6.65 27.96 27.44
C SER A 798 -5.53 27.00 27.86
N GLU A 799 -5.27 25.96 27.08
CA GLU A 799 -4.24 24.94 27.32
C GLU A 799 -2.88 25.31 26.70
N TYR A 800 -2.87 26.22 25.71
CA TYR A 800 -1.70 26.60 24.93
C TYR A 800 -0.49 26.97 25.80
N ALA A 801 -0.71 27.78 26.84
CA ALA A 801 0.35 28.21 27.74
C ALA A 801 1.03 27.01 28.42
N ALA A 802 0.25 26.06 28.92
CA ALA A 802 0.76 24.86 29.57
C ALA A 802 1.52 23.96 28.59
N GLU A 803 1.01 23.80 27.35
CA GLU A 803 1.71 23.06 26.31
C GLU A 803 3.05 23.71 25.95
N LEU A 804 3.08 25.04 25.80
CA LEU A 804 4.28 25.80 25.44
C LEU A 804 5.33 25.77 26.56
N GLU A 805 4.90 25.80 27.82
CA GLU A 805 5.78 25.62 28.98
C GLU A 805 6.43 24.24 28.99
N ILE A 806 5.67 23.18 28.69
CA ILE A 806 6.18 21.81 28.58
C ILE A 806 7.21 21.73 27.44
N TYR A 807 6.89 22.29 26.28
CA TYR A 807 7.81 22.35 25.13
C TYR A 807 9.11 23.06 25.49
N ALA A 808 9.05 24.27 26.06
CA ALA A 808 10.21 25.06 26.44
C ALA A 808 11.11 24.32 27.45
N LYS A 809 10.52 23.68 28.47
CA LYS A 809 11.25 22.87 29.47
C LYS A 809 11.97 21.68 28.84
N SER A 810 11.46 21.14 27.74
CA SER A 810 12.07 19.98 27.07
C SER A 810 13.33 20.32 26.26
N LEU A 811 13.53 21.59 25.88
CA LEU A 811 14.52 21.99 24.87
C LEU A 811 15.96 21.62 25.24
N SER A 812 16.37 21.85 26.49
CA SER A 812 17.72 21.47 26.97
C SER A 812 18.01 19.98 26.76
N SER A 813 17.02 19.12 27.03
CA SER A 813 17.15 17.67 26.83
C SER A 813 17.12 17.27 25.34
N THR A 814 16.38 18.03 24.52
CA THR A 814 16.22 17.79 23.08
C THR A 814 17.50 18.10 22.30
N TYR A 815 18.17 19.22 22.63
CA TYR A 815 19.39 19.67 21.94
C TYR A 815 20.69 19.27 22.65
N ASP A 816 20.61 18.54 23.78
CA ASP A 816 21.78 18.10 24.55
C ASP A 816 22.66 19.29 25.02
N GLN A 817 22.00 20.35 25.48
CA GLN A 817 22.63 21.61 25.94
C GLN A 817 22.13 21.97 27.33
N LYS A 818 23.04 22.42 28.21
CA LYS A 818 22.70 22.83 29.59
C LYS A 818 21.57 23.86 29.64
N ARG A 819 21.62 24.84 28.73
CA ARG A 819 20.61 25.89 28.57
C ARG A 819 20.40 26.16 27.09
N VAL A 820 19.15 26.22 26.68
CA VAL A 820 18.73 26.61 25.33
C VAL A 820 17.88 27.87 25.44
N PRO A 821 18.39 29.04 24.99
CA PRO A 821 17.59 30.26 24.93
C PRO A 821 16.31 30.05 24.12
N PHE A 822 15.17 30.48 24.68
CA PHE A 822 13.86 30.33 24.06
C PHE A 822 13.21 31.69 23.79
N PHE A 823 12.79 31.87 22.55
CA PHE A 823 12.13 33.08 22.05
C PHE A 823 10.78 32.67 21.49
N TYR A 824 9.71 33.36 21.90
CA TYR A 824 8.38 33.01 21.41
C TYR A 824 7.50 34.23 21.14
N ALA A 825 6.70 34.12 20.07
CA ALA A 825 5.68 35.09 19.75
C ALA A 825 4.35 34.62 20.35
N GLN A 826 3.59 35.55 20.91
CA GLN A 826 2.38 35.30 21.69
C GLN A 826 1.20 36.06 21.07
N PRO A 827 0.13 35.38 20.65
CA PRO A 827 -1.12 36.04 20.34
C PRO A 827 -1.69 36.72 21.59
N THR A 828 -2.25 37.91 21.41
CA THR A 828 -3.02 38.59 22.46
C THR A 828 -4.41 37.96 22.65
N VAL A 829 -5.02 38.20 23.80
CA VAL A 829 -6.38 37.73 24.11
C VAL A 829 -7.44 38.31 23.18
N SER A 830 -7.19 39.49 22.60
CA SER A 830 -8.08 40.08 21.59
C SER A 830 -8.05 39.36 20.25
N LEU A 831 -6.98 38.62 19.95
CA LEU A 831 -6.84 37.81 18.74
C LEU A 831 -7.34 36.38 18.94
N VAL A 832 -7.04 35.79 20.10
CA VAL A 832 -7.40 34.42 20.43
C VAL A 832 -8.08 34.40 21.80
N GLU A 833 -9.40 34.26 21.79
CA GLU A 833 -10.20 34.20 23.01
C GLU A 833 -9.77 33.02 23.89
N GLY A 834 -9.65 33.27 25.20
CA GLY A 834 -9.26 32.26 26.19
C GLY A 834 -7.78 31.92 26.24
N ILE A 835 -6.93 32.50 25.37
CA ILE A 835 -5.48 32.27 25.43
C ILE A 835 -4.86 32.85 26.71
N THR A 836 -4.00 32.09 27.34
CA THR A 836 -3.25 32.53 28.53
C THR A 836 -1.77 32.73 28.21
N VAL A 837 -1.07 33.48 29.07
CA VAL A 837 0.37 33.73 28.92
C VAL A 837 1.16 32.66 29.67
N PRO A 838 2.15 32.00 29.03
CA PRO A 838 2.99 31.00 29.69
C PRO A 838 3.93 31.63 30.74
N LYS A 839 4.15 30.91 31.84
CA LYS A 839 5.04 31.31 32.94
C LYS A 839 6.49 30.93 32.62
N LEU A 840 7.09 31.65 31.69
CA LEU A 840 8.47 31.45 31.21
C LEU A 840 9.33 32.70 31.47
N SER A 841 9.81 32.88 32.70
CA SER A 841 10.55 34.08 33.13
C SER A 841 11.89 34.32 32.41
N GLU A 842 12.55 33.25 31.95
CA GLU A 842 13.81 33.34 31.21
C GLU A 842 13.62 33.47 29.68
N ALA A 843 12.39 33.29 29.19
CA ALA A 843 12.11 33.36 27.76
C ALA A 843 11.83 34.80 27.32
N LYS A 844 12.22 35.10 26.09
CA LYS A 844 11.97 36.41 25.47
C LYS A 844 10.69 36.36 24.65
N ARG A 845 9.77 37.28 24.93
CA ARG A 845 8.41 37.30 24.37
C ARG A 845 8.21 38.50 23.46
N ILE A 846 7.49 38.29 22.37
CA ILE A 846 6.87 39.33 21.55
C ILE A 846 5.37 39.06 21.48
N THR A 847 4.54 40.09 21.52
CA THR A 847 3.08 39.97 21.39
C THR A 847 2.59 40.50 20.05
N PHE A 848 1.52 39.91 19.51
CA PHE A 848 0.84 40.40 18.32
C PHE A 848 -0.69 40.29 18.46
N ASP A 849 -1.42 41.20 17.83
CA ASP A 849 -2.88 41.35 17.89
C ASP A 849 -3.60 40.97 16.60
N GLN A 850 -2.85 40.66 15.54
CA GLN A 850 -3.35 40.08 14.29
C GLN A 850 -2.41 39.00 13.77
N TRP A 851 -2.95 37.96 13.13
CA TRP A 851 -2.13 36.95 12.48
C TRP A 851 -1.25 37.58 11.40
N PRO A 852 0.08 37.53 11.53
CA PRO A 852 0.96 38.32 10.69
C PRO A 852 0.92 37.83 9.24
N LYS A 853 0.70 38.73 8.28
CA LYS A 853 0.86 38.43 6.84
C LYS A 853 2.33 38.28 6.43
N SER A 854 3.25 38.74 7.29
CA SER A 854 4.69 38.79 7.09
C SER A 854 5.39 38.61 8.44
N LEU A 855 6.44 37.78 8.51
CA LEU A 855 7.18 37.58 9.75
C LEU A 855 8.33 38.60 9.95
N ARG A 856 8.43 39.63 9.10
CA ARG A 856 9.51 40.63 9.10
C ARG A 856 9.67 41.36 10.44
N GLU A 857 8.60 41.96 10.93
CA GLU A 857 8.66 42.76 12.17
C GLU A 857 8.93 41.88 13.40
N ILE A 858 8.40 40.65 13.39
CA ILE A 858 8.68 39.65 14.43
C ILE A 858 10.18 39.29 14.41
N ALA A 859 10.76 39.05 13.23
CA ALA A 859 12.18 38.74 13.05
C ALA A 859 13.08 39.87 13.58
N ILE A 860 12.81 41.12 13.18
CA ILE A 860 13.56 42.30 13.62
C ILE A 860 13.45 42.49 15.14
N SER A 861 12.25 42.33 15.69
CA SER A 861 11.99 42.52 17.11
C SER A 861 12.70 41.46 17.96
N PHE A 862 12.74 40.19 17.54
CA PHE A 862 13.51 39.17 18.27
C PHE A 862 15.00 39.46 18.20
N ALA A 863 15.52 39.80 17.02
CA ALA A 863 16.93 40.13 16.85
C ALA A 863 17.37 41.29 17.76
N ARG A 864 16.52 42.32 17.93
CA ARG A 864 16.77 43.45 18.85
C ARG A 864 16.74 43.05 20.34
N GLN A 865 15.95 42.04 20.73
CA GLN A 865 15.96 41.54 22.11
C GLN A 865 17.19 40.66 22.43
N ILE A 866 17.89 40.18 21.38
CA ILE A 866 19.07 39.31 21.47
C ILE A 866 20.38 40.12 21.39
N LYS A 867 20.35 41.20 20.61
CA LYS A 867 21.42 42.19 20.52
C LYS A 867 21.63 42.87 21.86
#